data_AF-A0A8S1PVF7-F1
#
_entry.id   AF-A0A8S1PVF7-F1
#
_cell.length_a   1.000
_cell.length_b   1.000
_cell.length_c   1.000
_cell.angle_alpha   90.00
_cell.angle_beta   90.00
_cell.angle_gamma   90.00
#
_symmetry.space_group_name_H-M   'P 1'
#
loop_
_entity.id
_entity.type
_entity.pdbx_description
1 polymer ?
#
loop_
_entity_poly.entity_id
_entity_poly.type
_entity_poly.pdbx_seq_one_letter_code
_entity_poly.pdbx_strand_id
1 'polypeptide(L)'
;MSYDFLMRTIMAGNNNRDEQMKFDADCIPPNFELASLHQKASAVGRDISQEEIANLQEARCPCCLQWTEKSALSIKVNPLKLSFLGTGVPLFFDFIKQCITILVIMFCTSGDYNLITNIAFGTSCQKDLDDSNTRDNCDLNYITQSSLANKRLDSSLMNLQQMLNLVSIFIIIILLQYIRIQQRTILRDCDFHTTTPSDFGVKLSHIPTENAGQIKERLINVLNEFLDKYVPYDPKVLKYIEQKMKIQMNRKNVQKKYVIPPRIHSITLCYDISKYQELNQEKEQHIKEKQKYLHKMYENYSPDDGLLQKVKGQYVDNELNDIENKVVEVNQKIQLYFDQFLDQNSEQKEFVGIAFVTFQWEADQEAFLNLNRTTGWGRYFGEQTKIYLDNQNIVVDEAPEPRDISWQNLHIGNNKKIFNRILSVILIGIQLCFTSWAIFNISKLQQDLLEKENLLLKKLASLASVIIIFINYLLSYSIKKIAAFQGFSTNTGHHISIATSAGIAQFVNSALVTWLVFTLLFDENYYKDGGLIYNQTYVFISNMIIPAVTAILDPAYWIKVYNRYSEEQKGKYSLCTQEQLNKLYENNEETLSDRYAAILKTMLMTSFYASIIPLGILFSIIALTLLYWVFKYQFLRRRTFKQSLGFNLSIEMTEILEYMIPIYCFSNFWFQYTFTKGKDVSSFAIIGVVIGIVNAVLPCYELNQALFIIEDYEQVTIPYKKIEKRLDSDYCRNNPATQDQAKQKFIQSMRVNK
;
A
#
# COMPACT_ATOMS: atom_id res chain seq x y z
N MET A 1 -30.77 -18.71 23.59
CA MET A 1 -30.39 -20.07 24.05
C MET A 1 -29.29 -19.87 25.09
N SER A 2 -29.50 -20.23 26.36
CA SER A 2 -28.64 -19.78 27.47
C SER A 2 -27.27 -20.47 27.46
N TYR A 3 -26.24 -19.66 27.72
CA TYR A 3 -24.80 -20.01 27.78
C TYR A 3 -24.48 -21.25 28.65
N ASP A 4 -25.35 -21.54 29.61
CA ASP A 4 -25.17 -22.58 30.61
C ASP A 4 -25.51 -24.00 30.12
N PHE A 5 -26.35 -24.12 29.07
CA PHE A 5 -26.63 -25.43 28.44
C PHE A 5 -25.50 -25.85 27.49
N LEU A 6 -24.85 -24.88 26.83
CA LEU A 6 -23.73 -25.13 25.92
C LEU A 6 -22.48 -25.63 26.68
N MET A 7 -22.21 -25.09 27.87
CA MET A 7 -21.04 -25.49 28.68
C MET A 7 -21.15 -26.90 29.26
N ARG A 8 -22.37 -27.38 29.57
CA ARG A 8 -22.56 -28.74 30.12
C ARG A 8 -22.41 -29.84 29.07
N THR A 9 -22.67 -29.56 27.79
CA THR A 9 -22.44 -30.53 26.71
C THR A 9 -20.96 -30.59 26.29
N ILE A 10 -20.19 -29.52 26.52
CA ILE A 10 -18.75 -29.45 26.18
C ILE A 10 -17.86 -30.15 27.22
N MET A 11 -18.27 -30.22 28.49
CA MET A 11 -17.45 -30.86 29.54
C MET A 11 -17.60 -32.37 29.69
N ALA A 12 -18.50 -33.02 28.94
CA ALA A 12 -18.73 -34.47 29.03
C ALA A 12 -17.92 -35.31 28.02
N GLY A 13 -17.04 -34.69 27.22
CA GLY A 13 -16.23 -35.38 26.21
C GLY A 13 -14.77 -34.96 26.26
N ASN A 14 -14.10 -35.19 27.39
CA ASN A 14 -12.68 -34.87 27.54
C ASN A 14 -11.92 -36.14 27.95
N ASN A 15 -11.28 -36.80 26.98
CA ASN A 15 -10.20 -37.76 27.23
C ASN A 15 -9.24 -37.95 26.04
N ASN A 16 -9.00 -36.91 25.23
CA ASN A 16 -7.87 -36.83 24.30
C ASN A 16 -7.41 -35.36 24.21
N ARG A 17 -6.44 -34.96 25.03
CA ARG A 17 -5.93 -33.58 25.13
C ARG A 17 -4.69 -33.29 24.27
N ASP A 18 -4.31 -34.18 23.35
CA ASP A 18 -3.05 -34.05 22.58
C ASP A 18 -3.21 -33.92 21.05
N GLU A 19 -4.41 -33.89 20.50
CA GLU A 19 -4.60 -33.58 19.08
C GLU A 19 -4.84 -32.08 18.90
N GLN A 20 -3.77 -31.31 18.67
CA GLN A 20 -3.93 -30.02 17.98
C GLN A 20 -4.68 -30.31 16.68
N MET A 21 -5.88 -29.73 16.52
CA MET A 21 -6.65 -29.80 15.28
C MET A 21 -5.70 -29.52 14.11
N LYS A 22 -5.39 -30.56 13.33
CA LYS A 22 -4.56 -30.44 12.13
C LYS A 22 -5.32 -29.54 11.16
N PHE A 23 -4.79 -28.34 10.92
CA PHE A 23 -5.40 -27.40 9.99
C PHE A 23 -5.42 -28.01 8.59
N ASP A 24 -6.61 -28.17 8.03
CA ASP A 24 -6.82 -28.58 6.64
C ASP A 24 -7.47 -27.40 5.89
N ALA A 25 -6.71 -26.82 4.95
CA ALA A 25 -7.12 -25.67 4.16
C ALA A 25 -8.25 -26.02 3.16
N ASP A 26 -8.29 -27.27 2.69
CA ASP A 26 -9.18 -27.75 1.64
C ASP A 26 -10.44 -28.43 2.22
N CYS A 27 -10.60 -28.43 3.56
CA CYS A 27 -11.72 -29.07 4.26
C CYS A 27 -13.08 -28.47 3.88
N ILE A 28 -14.05 -29.35 3.57
CA ILE A 28 -15.47 -29.03 3.30
C ILE A 28 -16.35 -30.06 4.06
N PRO A 29 -17.35 -29.65 4.85
CA PRO A 29 -17.71 -28.27 5.18
C PRO A 29 -16.66 -27.61 6.09
N PRO A 30 -16.54 -26.27 6.06
CA PRO A 30 -15.54 -25.54 6.82
C PRO A 30 -15.91 -25.41 8.30
N ASN A 31 -14.91 -25.19 9.15
CA ASN A 31 -15.07 -24.86 10.56
C ASN A 31 -15.17 -23.33 10.76
N PHE A 32 -16.37 -22.88 11.14
CA PHE A 32 -16.68 -21.47 11.40
C PHE A 32 -16.00 -20.91 12.66
N GLU A 33 -15.79 -21.72 13.70
CA GLU A 33 -15.07 -21.29 14.90
C GLU A 33 -13.62 -20.97 14.57
N LEU A 34 -12.99 -21.82 13.74
CA LEU A 34 -11.63 -21.58 13.25
C LEU A 34 -11.54 -20.32 12.38
N ALA A 35 -12.54 -20.07 11.53
CA ALA A 35 -12.60 -18.85 10.73
C ALA A 35 -12.80 -17.59 11.60
N SER A 36 -13.59 -17.69 12.68
CA SER A 36 -13.75 -16.62 13.68
C SER A 36 -12.44 -16.36 14.44
N LEU A 37 -11.70 -17.40 14.81
CA LEU A 37 -10.37 -17.26 15.40
C LEU A 37 -9.39 -16.58 14.43
N HIS A 38 -9.42 -16.95 13.15
CA HIS A 38 -8.63 -16.29 12.11
C HIS A 38 -9.02 -14.83 11.89
N GLN A 39 -10.30 -14.48 11.99
CA GLN A 39 -10.77 -13.10 11.95
C GLN A 39 -10.17 -12.27 13.10
N LYS A 40 -10.16 -12.79 14.32
CA LYS A 40 -9.55 -12.11 15.48
C LYS A 40 -8.04 -11.96 15.29
N ALA A 41 -7.39 -13.00 14.78
CA ALA A 41 -5.95 -12.99 14.50
C ALA A 41 -5.54 -11.99 13.41
N SER A 42 -6.37 -11.83 12.38
CA SER A 42 -6.14 -10.91 11.27
C SER A 42 -6.60 -9.47 11.54
N ALA A 43 -7.24 -9.21 12.67
CA ALA A 43 -7.67 -7.87 13.07
C ALA A 43 -6.46 -7.00 13.49
N VAL A 44 -6.61 -5.69 13.34
CA VAL A 44 -5.60 -4.72 13.78
C VAL A 44 -5.72 -4.49 15.29
N GLY A 45 -4.62 -4.71 16.00
CA GLY A 45 -4.49 -4.47 17.43
C GLY A 45 -3.08 -4.81 17.88
N ARG A 46 -2.73 -4.43 19.12
CA ARG A 46 -1.44 -4.81 19.70
C ARG A 46 -1.58 -6.13 20.43
N ASP A 47 -0.59 -6.99 20.24
CA ASP A 47 -0.47 -8.22 21.01
C ASP A 47 -0.34 -7.89 22.50
N ILE A 48 -0.95 -8.74 23.32
CA ILE A 48 -0.97 -8.64 24.78
C ILE A 48 0.45 -8.90 25.33
N SER A 49 0.79 -8.39 26.53
CA SER A 49 2.14 -8.48 27.08
C SER A 49 2.55 -9.93 27.45
N GLN A 50 3.86 -10.22 27.48
CA GLN A 50 4.37 -11.58 27.78
C GLN A 50 3.96 -12.12 29.16
N GLU A 51 3.74 -11.25 30.15
CA GLU A 51 3.34 -11.62 31.51
C GLU A 51 1.89 -12.13 31.55
N GLU A 52 1.03 -11.60 30.69
CA GLU A 52 -0.36 -12.04 30.51
C GLU A 52 -0.45 -13.28 29.61
N ILE A 53 0.46 -13.42 28.63
CA ILE A 53 0.54 -14.56 27.68
C ILE A 53 0.95 -15.87 28.35
N ALA A 54 1.79 -15.85 29.40
CA ALA A 54 2.29 -17.06 30.06
C ALA A 54 1.16 -17.96 30.61
N ASN A 55 -0.02 -17.37 30.86
CA ASN A 55 -1.21 -18.07 31.34
C ASN A 55 -2.16 -18.55 30.21
N LEU A 56 -1.90 -18.18 28.95
CA LEU A 56 -2.78 -18.43 27.79
C LEU A 56 -2.06 -19.28 26.74
N GLN A 57 -2.00 -20.60 26.97
CA GLN A 57 -1.43 -21.56 26.00
C GLN A 57 -2.24 -21.69 24.68
N GLU A 58 -3.38 -21.00 24.55
CA GLU A 58 -4.35 -21.13 23.44
C GLU A 58 -4.54 -19.85 22.59
N ALA A 59 -3.60 -18.89 22.62
CA ALA A 59 -3.81 -17.55 22.05
C ALA A 59 -3.37 -17.35 20.58
N ARG A 60 -3.13 -18.40 19.78
CA ARG A 60 -2.70 -18.25 18.36
C ARG A 60 -3.57 -19.03 17.38
N CYS A 61 -3.81 -18.49 16.18
CA CYS A 61 -4.55 -19.23 15.14
C CYS A 61 -3.71 -20.45 14.68
N PRO A 62 -4.28 -21.66 14.63
CA PRO A 62 -3.62 -22.83 14.02
C PRO A 62 -3.22 -22.63 12.55
N CYS A 63 -3.92 -21.72 11.85
CA CYS A 63 -3.78 -21.44 10.43
C CYS A 63 -2.56 -20.54 10.09
N CYS A 64 -2.46 -19.39 10.75
CA CYS A 64 -1.50 -18.33 10.43
C CYS A 64 -0.47 -18.11 11.55
N LEU A 65 -0.64 -18.77 12.69
CA LEU A 65 0.22 -18.67 13.89
C LEU A 65 0.33 -17.26 14.49
N GLN A 66 -0.56 -16.34 14.09
CA GLN A 66 -0.70 -15.01 14.67
C GLN A 66 -1.54 -15.07 15.95
N TRP A 67 -1.33 -14.09 16.82
CA TRP A 67 -2.07 -13.94 18.07
C TRP A 67 -3.54 -13.60 17.83
N THR A 68 -4.45 -14.34 18.47
CA THR A 68 -5.90 -14.15 18.38
C THR A 68 -6.40 -13.07 19.34
N GLU A 69 -5.78 -12.92 20.50
CA GLU A 69 -6.13 -11.90 21.47
C GLU A 69 -5.29 -10.63 21.26
N LYS A 70 -5.95 -9.58 20.77
CA LYS A 70 -5.33 -8.28 20.52
C LYS A 70 -6.05 -7.17 21.27
N SER A 71 -5.29 -6.27 21.87
CA SER A 71 -5.82 -5.08 22.51
C SER A 71 -6.37 -4.09 21.47
N ALA A 72 -7.62 -3.65 21.67
CA ALA A 72 -8.24 -2.68 20.80
C ALA A 72 -7.58 -1.30 20.94
N LEU A 73 -7.13 -0.75 19.82
CA LEU A 73 -6.53 0.59 19.80
C LEU A 73 -7.61 1.69 19.80
N SER A 74 -7.33 2.81 20.45
CA SER A 74 -8.18 4.01 20.41
C SER A 74 -8.05 4.73 19.07
N ILE A 75 -9.13 5.38 18.60
CA ILE A 75 -9.10 6.22 17.40
C ILE A 75 -8.12 7.39 17.56
N LYS A 76 -7.87 7.85 18.79
CA LYS A 76 -6.90 8.92 19.07
C LYS A 76 -5.46 8.43 19.23
N VAL A 77 -5.17 7.16 18.93
CA VAL A 77 -3.81 6.60 19.01
C VAL A 77 -2.84 7.41 18.14
N ASN A 78 -1.63 7.66 18.65
CA ASN A 78 -0.56 8.28 17.88
C ASN A 78 -0.19 7.35 16.70
N PRO A 79 -0.13 7.83 15.45
CA PRO A 79 0.28 7.03 14.30
C PRO A 79 1.59 6.26 14.50
N LEU A 80 2.58 6.79 15.23
CA LEU A 80 3.83 6.09 15.54
C LEU A 80 3.60 4.75 16.25
N LYS A 81 2.55 4.65 17.07
CA LYS A 81 2.20 3.39 17.75
C LYS A 81 1.69 2.30 16.81
N LEU A 82 1.46 2.61 15.53
CA LEU A 82 1.07 1.71 14.45
C LEU A 82 2.26 1.21 13.61
N SER A 83 3.51 1.56 13.96
CA SER A 83 4.71 1.15 13.20
C SER A 83 4.86 -0.37 13.07
N PHE A 84 4.28 -1.16 13.99
CA PHE A 84 4.23 -2.63 13.91
C PHE A 84 3.49 -3.17 12.67
N LEU A 85 2.69 -2.34 11.98
CA LEU A 85 2.04 -2.67 10.70
C LEU A 85 2.95 -2.39 9.48
N GLY A 86 4.12 -1.81 9.70
CA GLY A 86 5.04 -1.28 8.68
C GLY A 86 5.21 0.24 8.80
N THR A 87 6.42 0.72 8.49
CA THR A 87 6.79 2.15 8.55
C THR A 87 5.96 3.02 7.59
N GLY A 88 5.40 2.43 6.52
CA GLY A 88 4.50 3.13 5.60
C GLY A 88 3.19 3.63 6.23
N VAL A 89 2.69 3.00 7.31
CA VAL A 89 1.40 3.37 7.94
C VAL A 89 1.49 4.68 8.75
N PRO A 90 2.44 4.85 9.69
CA PRO A 90 2.64 6.12 10.37
C PRO A 90 2.87 7.28 9.40
N LEU A 91 3.73 7.07 8.39
CA LEU A 91 4.09 8.06 7.39
C LEU A 91 2.89 8.47 6.51
N PHE A 92 1.98 7.54 6.19
CA PHE A 92 0.74 7.87 5.46
C PHE A 92 -0.15 8.86 6.22
N PHE A 93 -0.33 8.66 7.53
CA PHE A 93 -1.14 9.59 8.33
C PHE A 93 -0.46 10.94 8.49
N ASP A 94 0.88 10.96 8.54
CA ASP A 94 1.63 12.21 8.57
C ASP A 94 1.51 12.95 7.22
N PHE A 95 1.68 12.24 6.10
CA PHE A 95 1.51 12.78 4.75
C PHE A 95 0.14 13.46 4.56
N ILE A 96 -0.96 12.86 5.03
CA ILE A 96 -2.28 13.52 4.96
C ILE A 96 -2.31 14.83 5.74
N LYS A 97 -1.76 14.86 6.96
CA LYS A 97 -1.71 16.09 7.77
C LYS A 97 -0.86 17.17 7.12
N GLN A 98 0.26 16.77 6.51
CA GLN A 98 1.14 17.65 5.78
C GLN A 98 0.43 18.27 4.57
N CYS A 99 -0.30 17.45 3.78
CA CYS A 99 -1.14 17.94 2.69
C CYS A 99 -2.19 18.95 3.16
N ILE A 100 -2.89 18.67 4.27
CA ILE A 100 -3.85 19.62 4.88
C ILE A 100 -3.13 20.93 5.27
N THR A 101 -1.95 20.83 5.87
CA THR A 101 -1.16 21.99 6.31
C THR A 101 -0.74 22.85 5.13
N ILE A 102 -0.28 22.23 4.03
CA ILE A 102 0.05 22.93 2.78
C ILE A 102 -1.17 23.69 2.25
N LEU A 103 -2.35 23.05 2.19
CA LEU A 103 -3.56 23.70 1.69
C LEU A 103 -4.01 24.86 2.58
N VAL A 104 -3.90 24.72 3.91
CA VAL A 104 -4.22 25.80 4.86
C VAL A 104 -3.30 26.99 4.65
N ILE A 105 -1.99 26.76 4.51
CA ILE A 105 -1.01 27.82 4.24
C ILE A 105 -1.27 28.47 2.87
N MET A 106 -1.53 27.67 1.84
CA MET A 106 -1.90 28.16 0.52
C MET A 106 -3.16 29.04 0.57
N PHE A 107 -4.15 28.65 1.36
CA PHE A 107 -5.35 29.46 1.60
C PHE A 107 -5.02 30.77 2.33
N CYS A 108 -4.29 30.74 3.44
CA CYS A 108 -3.98 31.93 4.24
C CYS A 108 -3.01 32.92 3.58
N THR A 109 -2.21 32.46 2.62
CA THR A 109 -1.20 33.31 1.95
C THR A 109 -1.72 33.96 0.68
N SER A 110 -2.63 33.30 -0.05
CA SER A 110 -3.14 33.80 -1.33
C SER A 110 -4.63 33.50 -1.57
N GLY A 111 -5.12 32.33 -1.12
CA GLY A 111 -6.51 31.91 -1.37
C GLY A 111 -7.57 32.80 -0.73
N ASP A 112 -7.34 33.28 0.49
CA ASP A 112 -8.23 34.15 1.24
C ASP A 112 -8.33 35.54 0.60
N TYR A 113 -7.19 36.15 0.24
CA TYR A 113 -7.14 37.39 -0.53
C TYR A 113 -7.91 37.23 -1.83
N ASN A 114 -7.70 36.14 -2.57
CA ASN A 114 -8.40 35.89 -3.82
C ASN A 114 -9.90 35.78 -3.61
N LEU A 115 -10.35 35.04 -2.59
CA LEU A 115 -11.76 34.89 -2.27
C LEU A 115 -12.42 36.22 -1.87
N ILE A 116 -11.79 36.97 -0.97
CA ILE A 116 -12.29 38.26 -0.47
C ILE A 116 -12.37 39.26 -1.61
N THR A 117 -11.32 39.36 -2.44
CA THR A 117 -11.31 40.31 -3.55
C THR A 117 -12.29 39.96 -4.66
N ASN A 118 -12.51 38.68 -4.94
CA ASN A 118 -13.55 38.25 -5.87
C ASN A 118 -14.95 38.66 -5.39
N ILE A 119 -15.26 38.43 -4.10
CA ILE A 119 -16.61 38.65 -3.55
C ILE A 119 -16.89 40.12 -3.24
N ALA A 120 -15.95 40.81 -2.60
CA ALA A 120 -16.16 42.15 -2.05
C ALA A 120 -15.85 43.28 -3.04
N PHE A 121 -14.88 43.09 -3.93
CA PHE A 121 -14.39 44.14 -4.83
C PHE A 121 -14.63 43.83 -6.32
N GLY A 122 -15.04 42.59 -6.65
CA GLY A 122 -15.30 42.19 -8.03
C GLY A 122 -16.62 42.75 -8.58
N THR A 123 -16.54 43.47 -9.69
CA THR A 123 -17.70 44.01 -10.43
C THR A 123 -17.82 43.47 -11.86
N SER A 124 -16.84 42.67 -12.34
CA SER A 124 -16.73 42.30 -13.76
C SER A 124 -17.84 41.37 -14.28
N CYS A 125 -18.65 40.78 -13.39
CA CYS A 125 -19.82 39.97 -13.77
C CYS A 125 -21.16 40.62 -13.38
N GLN A 126 -21.13 41.84 -12.82
CA GLN A 126 -22.35 42.61 -12.58
C GLN A 126 -22.85 43.18 -13.91
N LYS A 127 -24.16 43.09 -14.18
CA LYS A 127 -24.77 43.69 -15.37
C LYS A 127 -24.96 45.18 -15.11
N ASP A 128 -24.18 46.03 -15.75
CA ASP A 128 -24.49 47.46 -15.82
C ASP A 128 -25.74 47.66 -16.68
N LEU A 129 -26.65 48.54 -16.24
CA LEU A 129 -27.93 48.82 -16.90
C LEU A 129 -27.77 49.56 -18.25
N ASP A 130 -26.57 50.05 -18.59
CA ASP A 130 -26.37 51.04 -19.66
C ASP A 130 -25.50 50.59 -20.85
N ASP A 131 -24.95 49.37 -20.89
CA ASP A 131 -24.04 48.98 -21.97
C ASP A 131 -24.46 47.68 -22.70
N SER A 132 -25.30 47.83 -23.72
CA SER A 132 -25.79 46.73 -24.57
C SER A 132 -24.75 46.16 -25.55
N ASN A 133 -23.47 46.56 -25.45
CA ASN A 133 -22.46 46.28 -26.46
C ASN A 133 -21.23 45.44 -26.03
N THR A 134 -21.11 45.00 -24.79
CA THR A 134 -20.03 44.08 -24.43
C THR A 134 -20.46 42.62 -24.63
N ARG A 135 -19.89 41.97 -25.66
CA ARG A 135 -20.00 40.53 -25.99
C ARG A 135 -19.52 39.55 -24.89
N ASP A 136 -19.22 40.01 -23.68
CA ASP A 136 -18.71 39.20 -22.57
C ASP A 136 -19.85 38.81 -21.62
N ASN A 137 -20.60 37.77 -21.98
CA ASN A 137 -21.65 37.18 -21.14
C ASN A 137 -21.01 36.50 -19.90
N CYS A 138 -20.77 37.22 -18.81
CA CYS A 138 -20.57 36.63 -17.49
C CYS A 138 -21.86 36.77 -16.69
N ASP A 139 -22.53 35.66 -16.36
CA ASP A 139 -23.70 35.69 -15.48
C ASP A 139 -23.29 35.62 -14.01
N LEU A 140 -23.81 36.54 -13.20
CA LEU A 140 -23.51 36.64 -11.77
C LEU A 140 -24.24 35.54 -10.99
N ASN A 141 -23.48 34.67 -10.33
CA ASN A 141 -23.96 33.77 -9.29
C ASN A 141 -22.84 33.47 -8.29
N TYR A 142 -23.11 32.64 -7.28
CA TYR A 142 -22.13 32.37 -6.23
C TYR A 142 -20.81 31.77 -6.74
N ILE A 143 -20.83 31.05 -7.88
CA ILE A 143 -19.64 30.44 -8.48
C ILE A 143 -18.80 31.52 -9.16
N THR A 144 -19.39 32.31 -10.06
CA THR A 144 -18.66 33.38 -10.75
C THR A 144 -18.23 34.47 -9.77
N GLN A 145 -19.08 34.84 -8.81
CA GLN A 145 -18.80 35.83 -7.77
C GLN A 145 -17.61 35.46 -6.88
N SER A 146 -17.44 34.17 -6.53
CA SER A 146 -16.32 33.71 -5.71
C SER A 146 -15.06 33.37 -6.50
N SER A 147 -15.16 33.36 -7.83
CA SER A 147 -14.06 33.05 -8.76
C SER A 147 -13.35 34.28 -9.28
N LEU A 148 -12.19 34.05 -9.90
CA LEU A 148 -11.42 35.10 -10.56
C LEU A 148 -12.22 35.87 -11.63
N ALA A 149 -13.26 35.26 -12.21
CA ALA A 149 -14.09 35.88 -13.23
C ALA A 149 -14.65 37.24 -12.79
N ASN A 150 -14.97 37.42 -11.51
CA ASN A 150 -15.62 38.64 -11.02
C ASN A 150 -14.67 39.85 -10.83
N LYS A 151 -13.35 39.63 -10.75
CA LYS A 151 -12.36 40.72 -10.61
C LYS A 151 -11.40 40.87 -11.80
N ARG A 152 -11.64 40.14 -12.90
CA ARG A 152 -10.71 39.99 -14.04
C ARG A 152 -10.27 41.30 -14.70
N LEU A 153 -11.08 42.36 -14.61
CA LEU A 153 -10.78 43.65 -15.25
C LEU A 153 -9.91 44.57 -14.39
N ASP A 154 -9.69 44.25 -13.11
CA ASP A 154 -8.85 45.07 -12.21
C ASP A 154 -7.40 44.58 -12.22
N SER A 155 -6.55 45.29 -12.98
CA SER A 155 -5.13 44.97 -13.13
C SER A 155 -4.32 45.13 -11.84
N SER A 156 -4.73 46.03 -10.93
CA SER A 156 -4.05 46.26 -9.65
C SER A 156 -4.28 45.08 -8.70
N LEU A 157 -5.54 44.70 -8.51
CA LEU A 157 -5.90 43.55 -7.68
C LEU A 157 -5.30 42.25 -8.24
N MET A 158 -5.18 42.14 -9.57
CA MET A 158 -4.56 41.02 -10.24
C MET A 158 -3.05 40.95 -10.03
N ASN A 159 -2.35 42.07 -10.13
CA ASN A 159 -0.91 42.12 -9.83
C ASN A 159 -0.61 41.78 -8.37
N LEU A 160 -1.43 42.25 -7.44
CA LEU A 160 -1.28 41.92 -6.02
C LEU A 160 -1.54 40.43 -5.75
N GLN A 161 -2.52 39.81 -6.43
CA GLN A 161 -2.72 38.36 -6.39
C GLN A 161 -1.44 37.61 -6.82
N GLN A 162 -0.78 38.03 -7.90
CA GLN A 162 0.43 37.35 -8.38
C GLN A 162 1.61 37.50 -7.42
N MET A 163 1.75 38.65 -6.77
CA MET A 163 2.75 38.85 -5.72
C MET A 163 2.50 37.91 -4.53
N LEU A 164 1.25 37.79 -4.06
CA LEU A 164 0.88 36.89 -2.97
C LEU A 164 1.03 35.42 -3.35
N ASN A 165 0.69 35.03 -4.58
CA ASN A 165 0.95 33.69 -5.09
C ASN A 165 2.45 33.35 -5.07
N LEU A 166 3.31 34.29 -5.47
CA LEU A 166 4.77 34.12 -5.42
C LEU A 166 5.27 33.95 -3.97
N VAL A 167 4.76 34.73 -3.02
CA VAL A 167 5.05 34.57 -1.59
C VAL A 167 4.61 33.19 -1.10
N SER A 168 3.41 32.76 -1.48
CA SER A 168 2.88 31.43 -1.17
C SER A 168 3.82 30.32 -1.65
N ILE A 169 4.35 30.42 -2.87
CA ILE A 169 5.30 29.45 -3.44
C ILE A 169 6.57 29.33 -2.58
N PHE A 170 7.18 30.45 -2.18
CA PHE A 170 8.36 30.41 -1.31
C PHE A 170 8.08 29.74 0.03
N ILE A 171 6.93 30.04 0.65
CA ILE A 171 6.54 29.42 1.92
C ILE A 171 6.31 27.92 1.75
N ILE A 172 5.66 27.49 0.65
CA ILE A 172 5.43 26.07 0.35
C ILE A 172 6.75 25.33 0.12
N ILE A 173 7.73 25.92 -0.57
CA ILE A 173 9.07 25.31 -0.75
C ILE A 173 9.73 25.07 0.61
N ILE A 174 9.73 26.07 1.49
CA ILE A 174 10.29 25.93 2.85
C ILE A 174 9.55 24.85 3.64
N LEU A 175 8.23 24.83 3.54
CA LEU A 175 7.38 23.85 4.21
C LEU A 175 7.65 22.42 3.72
N LEU A 176 7.85 22.20 2.42
CA LEU A 176 8.19 20.89 1.87
C LEU A 176 9.56 20.40 2.37
N GLN A 177 10.53 21.30 2.55
CA GLN A 177 11.80 20.96 3.19
C GLN A 177 11.62 20.57 4.66
N TYR A 178 10.77 21.28 5.41
CA TYR A 178 10.41 20.92 6.78
C TYR A 178 9.69 19.56 6.86
N ILE A 179 8.77 19.30 5.94
CA ILE A 179 8.04 18.03 5.80
C ILE A 179 9.00 16.85 5.67
N ARG A 180 10.05 16.98 4.85
CA ARG A 180 11.07 15.92 4.71
C ARG A 180 11.84 15.66 6.00
N ILE A 181 12.18 16.71 6.74
CA ILE A 181 12.83 16.56 8.05
C ILE A 181 11.91 15.79 9.01
N GLN A 182 10.62 16.12 9.03
CA GLN A 182 9.62 15.40 9.84
C GLN A 182 9.49 13.93 9.43
N GLN A 183 9.43 13.63 8.13
CA GLN A 183 9.35 12.25 7.64
C GLN A 183 10.57 11.42 8.04
N ARG A 184 11.79 11.98 7.92
CA ARG A 184 13.01 11.31 8.36
C ARG A 184 13.07 11.12 9.88
N THR A 185 12.56 12.10 10.63
CA THR A 185 12.46 11.99 12.10
C THR A 185 11.48 10.87 12.50
N ILE A 186 10.32 10.80 11.85
CA ILE A 186 9.32 9.74 12.08
C ILE A 186 9.89 8.36 11.72
N LEU A 187 10.64 8.26 10.61
CA LEU A 187 11.29 7.01 10.21
C LEU A 187 12.25 6.53 11.32
N ARG A 188 13.17 7.40 11.75
CA ARG A 188 14.09 7.11 12.85
C ARG A 188 13.37 6.69 14.13
N ASP A 189 12.28 7.38 14.48
CA ASP A 189 11.48 7.04 15.67
C ASP A 189 10.75 5.69 15.50
N CYS A 190 10.36 5.31 14.28
CA CYS A 190 9.80 3.98 14.00
C CYS A 190 10.86 2.89 14.19
N ASP A 191 12.05 3.06 13.61
CA ASP A 191 13.13 2.08 13.68
C ASP A 191 13.56 1.85 15.14
N PHE A 192 13.60 2.91 15.95
CA PHE A 192 13.86 2.79 17.38
C PHE A 192 12.79 2.02 18.16
N HIS A 193 11.52 2.16 17.78
CA HIS A 193 10.40 1.56 18.51
C HIS A 193 10.01 0.16 18.04
N THR A 194 10.41 -0.24 16.83
CA THR A 194 10.05 -1.53 16.26
C THR A 194 11.24 -2.19 15.60
N THR A 195 11.68 -3.28 16.20
CA THR A 195 12.64 -4.20 15.58
C THR A 195 11.92 -5.13 14.60
N THR A 196 12.39 -5.20 13.37
CA THR A 196 11.81 -6.02 12.30
C THR A 196 12.81 -7.06 11.78
N PRO A 197 12.37 -8.03 10.95
CA PRO A 197 13.29 -8.96 10.31
C PRO A 197 14.28 -8.30 9.35
N SER A 198 13.92 -7.14 8.78
CA SER A 198 14.74 -6.38 7.82
C SER A 198 16.04 -5.85 8.44
N ASP A 199 16.00 -5.42 9.71
CA ASP A 199 17.16 -4.95 10.48
C ASP A 199 18.30 -5.98 10.58
N PHE A 200 17.97 -7.27 10.44
CA PHE A 200 18.92 -8.38 10.45
C PHE A 200 19.11 -9.00 9.06
N GLY A 201 18.37 -8.52 8.06
CA GLY A 201 18.26 -9.13 6.74
C GLY A 201 19.17 -8.47 5.70
N VAL A 202 19.79 -9.31 4.87
CA VAL A 202 20.49 -8.88 3.65
C VAL A 202 20.02 -9.70 2.47
N LYS A 203 19.81 -9.04 1.34
CA LYS A 203 19.47 -9.66 0.07
C LYS A 203 20.73 -9.85 -0.76
N LEU A 204 21.01 -11.09 -1.14
CA LEU A 204 22.07 -11.47 -2.06
C LEU A 204 21.45 -11.81 -3.42
N SER A 205 22.02 -11.26 -4.50
CA SER A 205 21.57 -11.47 -5.88
C SER A 205 22.76 -11.81 -6.79
N HIS A 206 22.49 -12.38 -7.97
CA HIS A 206 23.51 -12.88 -8.90
C HIS A 206 24.35 -14.03 -8.32
N ILE A 207 23.71 -14.88 -7.53
CA ILE A 207 24.33 -16.13 -7.07
C ILE A 207 24.33 -17.12 -8.24
N PRO A 208 25.44 -17.84 -8.50
CA PRO A 208 25.47 -18.93 -9.48
C PRO A 208 24.31 -19.90 -9.29
N THR A 209 23.64 -20.28 -10.37
CA THR A 209 22.51 -21.24 -10.32
C THR A 209 22.96 -22.68 -10.57
N GLU A 210 24.21 -22.88 -10.95
CA GLU A 210 24.80 -24.20 -11.16
C GLU A 210 25.09 -24.89 -9.81
N ASN A 211 24.86 -26.21 -9.73
CA ASN A 211 25.06 -27.03 -8.52
C ASN A 211 24.31 -26.49 -7.28
N ALA A 212 23.03 -26.19 -7.44
CA ALA A 212 22.26 -25.46 -6.43
C ALA A 212 22.06 -26.21 -5.10
N GLY A 213 22.10 -27.55 -5.09
CA GLY A 213 21.99 -28.38 -3.87
C GLY A 213 22.99 -28.03 -2.76
N GLN A 214 24.21 -27.59 -3.10
CA GLN A 214 25.25 -27.23 -2.12
C GLN A 214 25.43 -25.72 -1.93
N ILE A 215 24.64 -24.87 -2.60
CA ILE A 215 24.80 -23.41 -2.55
C ILE A 215 24.67 -22.88 -1.12
N LYS A 216 23.75 -23.42 -0.33
CA LYS A 216 23.52 -22.96 1.03
C LYS A 216 24.77 -23.12 1.91
N GLU A 217 25.43 -24.27 1.86
CA GLU A 217 26.63 -24.54 2.65
C GLU A 217 27.82 -23.70 2.17
N ARG A 218 27.97 -23.58 0.85
CA ARG A 218 29.03 -22.76 0.23
C ARG A 218 28.88 -21.28 0.59
N LEU A 219 27.66 -20.75 0.55
CA LEU A 219 27.35 -19.38 0.99
C LEU A 219 27.67 -19.18 2.47
N ILE A 220 27.29 -20.12 3.34
CA ILE A 220 27.61 -20.02 4.78
C ILE A 220 29.12 -19.91 4.99
N ASN A 221 29.92 -20.73 4.28
CA ASN A 221 31.38 -20.71 4.40
C ASN A 221 31.97 -19.37 3.94
N VAL A 222 31.59 -18.90 2.75
CA VAL A 222 32.08 -17.62 2.20
C VAL A 222 31.70 -16.43 3.10
N LEU A 223 30.46 -16.41 3.60
CA LEU A 223 29.98 -15.34 4.46
C LEU A 223 30.68 -15.36 5.83
N ASN A 224 30.87 -16.53 6.44
CA ASN A 224 31.61 -16.64 7.71
C ASN A 224 33.07 -16.20 7.54
N GLU A 225 33.76 -16.63 6.48
CA GLU A 225 35.13 -16.19 6.18
C GLU A 225 35.22 -14.68 6.01
N PHE A 226 34.25 -14.08 5.29
CA PHE A 226 34.17 -12.64 5.11
C PHE A 226 33.97 -11.91 6.43
N LEU A 227 33.03 -12.37 7.25
CA LEU A 227 32.71 -11.79 8.55
C LEU A 227 33.92 -11.84 9.49
N ASP A 228 34.60 -12.98 9.57
CA ASP A 228 35.76 -13.16 10.44
C ASP A 228 36.96 -12.30 10.00
N LYS A 229 37.11 -12.07 8.69
CA LYS A 229 38.22 -11.28 8.13
C LYS A 229 37.99 -9.77 8.18
N TYR A 230 36.77 -9.31 7.91
CA TYR A 230 36.51 -7.88 7.66
C TYR A 230 35.56 -7.22 8.65
N VAL A 231 34.78 -7.98 9.42
CA VAL A 231 33.75 -7.43 10.31
C VAL A 231 34.07 -7.77 11.76
N PRO A 232 34.79 -6.92 12.51
CA PRO A 232 34.99 -7.14 13.94
C PRO A 232 33.66 -7.10 14.68
N TYR A 233 33.56 -7.80 15.82
CA TYR A 233 32.39 -7.71 16.68
C TYR A 233 32.27 -6.30 17.26
N ASP A 234 31.06 -5.76 17.23
CA ASP A 234 30.74 -4.52 17.93
C ASP A 234 31.07 -4.64 19.44
N PRO A 235 31.71 -3.64 20.07
CA PRO A 235 32.06 -3.68 21.49
C PRO A 235 30.88 -3.97 22.44
N LYS A 236 29.66 -3.52 22.09
CA LYS A 236 28.44 -3.78 22.86
C LYS A 236 28.00 -5.22 22.73
N VAL A 237 28.12 -5.80 21.53
CA VAL A 237 27.87 -7.22 21.30
C VAL A 237 28.85 -8.07 22.12
N LEU A 238 30.14 -7.71 22.12
CA LEU A 238 31.14 -8.37 22.98
C LEU A 238 30.77 -8.27 24.46
N LYS A 239 30.45 -7.07 24.96
CA LYS A 239 30.02 -6.85 26.34
C LYS A 239 28.80 -7.68 26.71
N TYR A 240 27.82 -7.78 25.81
CA TYR A 240 26.63 -8.61 25.99
C TYR A 240 26.99 -10.11 26.08
N ILE A 241 27.85 -10.60 25.18
CA ILE A 241 28.31 -11.99 25.16
C ILE A 241 29.06 -12.31 26.47
N GLU A 242 29.99 -11.45 26.89
CA GLU A 242 30.74 -11.60 28.13
C GLU A 242 29.83 -11.64 29.36
N GLN A 243 28.83 -10.76 29.43
CA GLN A 243 27.87 -10.73 30.53
C GLN A 243 27.09 -12.05 30.61
N LYS A 244 26.67 -12.62 29.48
CA LYS A 244 25.97 -13.90 29.44
C LYS A 244 26.86 -15.08 29.83
N MET A 245 28.12 -15.07 29.41
CA MET A 245 29.10 -16.06 29.85
C MET A 245 29.29 -16.03 31.37
N LYS A 246 29.46 -14.84 31.96
CA LYS A 246 29.61 -14.67 33.43
C LYS A 246 28.38 -15.17 34.21
N ILE A 247 27.17 -14.87 33.74
CA ILE A 247 25.92 -15.33 34.37
C ILE A 247 25.82 -16.85 34.37
N GLN A 248 26.23 -17.52 33.29
CA GLN A 248 26.19 -18.99 33.22
C GLN A 248 27.26 -19.65 34.07
N MET A 249 28.47 -19.10 34.15
CA MET A 249 29.53 -19.61 35.04
C MET A 249 29.14 -19.54 36.52
N ASN A 250 28.38 -18.51 36.93
CA ASN A 250 27.95 -18.34 38.32
C ASN A 250 26.77 -19.25 38.73
N ARG A 251 26.06 -19.88 37.79
CA ARG A 251 25.01 -20.87 38.10
C ARG A 251 25.67 -22.23 38.36
N LYS A 252 26.03 -22.50 39.62
CA LYS A 252 26.81 -23.64 40.14
C LYS A 252 26.41 -25.08 39.72
N ASN A 253 25.39 -25.32 38.91
CA ASN A 253 24.89 -26.67 38.56
C ASN A 253 24.66 -26.94 37.06
N VAL A 254 25.29 -26.19 36.14
CA VAL A 254 25.11 -26.44 34.69
C VAL A 254 26.45 -26.66 33.98
N GLN A 255 26.71 -27.90 33.55
CA GLN A 255 27.88 -28.29 32.74
C GLN A 255 27.88 -27.74 31.30
N LYS A 256 26.83 -27.02 30.87
CA LYS A 256 26.77 -26.45 29.51
C LYS A 256 27.50 -25.10 29.45
N LYS A 257 28.70 -25.10 28.84
CA LYS A 257 29.42 -23.90 28.41
C LYS A 257 28.51 -23.04 27.52
N TYR A 258 28.50 -21.73 27.74
CA TYR A 258 27.81 -20.80 26.83
C TYR A 258 28.43 -20.91 25.44
N VAL A 259 27.66 -21.41 24.48
CA VAL A 259 28.06 -21.44 23.07
C VAL A 259 27.65 -20.11 22.46
N ILE A 260 28.64 -19.38 21.92
CA ILE A 260 28.38 -18.15 21.17
C ILE A 260 27.49 -18.53 19.97
N PRO A 261 26.35 -17.86 19.78
CA PRO A 261 25.51 -18.16 18.63
C PRO A 261 26.27 -17.85 17.34
N PRO A 262 26.05 -18.62 16.25
CA PRO A 262 26.65 -18.29 14.96
C PRO A 262 26.22 -16.89 14.52
N ARG A 263 27.11 -16.15 13.86
CA ARG A 263 26.82 -14.78 13.37
C ARG A 263 25.74 -14.77 12.29
N ILE A 264 25.68 -15.84 11.49
CA ILE A 264 24.61 -16.08 10.53
C ILE A 264 23.55 -16.95 11.20
N HIS A 265 22.32 -16.44 11.28
CA HIS A 265 21.20 -17.16 11.86
C HIS A 265 20.55 -18.11 10.84
N SER A 266 20.26 -17.61 9.64
CA SER A 266 19.62 -18.40 8.58
C SER A 266 19.93 -17.87 7.18
N ILE A 267 19.83 -18.76 6.19
CA ILE A 267 19.85 -18.42 4.76
C ILE A 267 18.60 -19.01 4.12
N THR A 268 17.82 -18.16 3.47
CA THR A 268 16.60 -18.49 2.74
C THR A 268 16.85 -18.36 1.25
N LEU A 269 16.88 -19.49 0.54
CA LEU A 269 17.02 -19.52 -0.92
C LEU A 269 15.66 -19.25 -1.60
N CYS A 270 15.69 -18.55 -2.73
CA CYS A 270 14.51 -18.23 -3.51
C CYS A 270 14.39 -19.15 -4.73
N TYR A 271 13.19 -19.67 -4.94
CA TYR A 271 12.90 -20.61 -6.02
C TYR A 271 11.83 -20.04 -6.96
N ASP A 272 11.87 -20.47 -8.22
CA ASP A 272 10.77 -20.26 -9.14
C ASP A 272 9.58 -21.10 -8.68
N ILE A 273 8.45 -20.44 -8.44
CA ILE A 273 7.21 -21.07 -7.96
C ILE A 273 6.11 -21.08 -9.03
N SER A 274 6.46 -20.83 -10.30
CA SER A 274 5.49 -20.80 -11.40
C SER A 274 4.73 -22.13 -11.54
N LYS A 275 5.44 -23.27 -11.43
CA LYS A 275 4.83 -24.61 -11.45
C LYS A 275 3.88 -24.84 -10.28
N TYR A 276 4.20 -24.31 -9.10
CA TYR A 276 3.28 -24.36 -7.95
C TYR A 276 1.99 -23.57 -8.23
N GLN A 277 2.08 -22.42 -8.92
CA GLN A 277 0.90 -21.65 -9.29
C GLN A 277 0.00 -22.42 -10.26
N GLU A 278 0.58 -23.10 -11.25
CA GLU A 278 -0.14 -23.97 -12.19
C GLU A 278 -0.85 -25.13 -11.45
N LEU A 279 -0.13 -25.84 -10.58
CA LEU A 279 -0.70 -26.93 -9.77
C LEU A 279 -1.81 -26.44 -8.82
N ASN A 280 -1.65 -25.26 -8.23
CA ASN A 280 -2.70 -24.66 -7.40
C ASN A 280 -3.95 -24.30 -8.22
N GLN A 281 -3.78 -23.83 -9.46
CA GLN A 281 -4.91 -23.56 -10.35
C GLN A 281 -5.64 -24.86 -10.73
N GLU A 282 -4.91 -25.93 -11.01
CA GLU A 282 -5.46 -27.28 -11.22
C GLU A 282 -6.22 -27.76 -9.97
N LYS A 283 -5.64 -27.61 -8.78
CA LYS A 283 -6.29 -27.93 -7.50
C LYS A 283 -7.60 -27.16 -7.32
N GLU A 284 -7.58 -25.85 -7.57
CA GLU A 284 -8.78 -25.00 -7.47
C GLU A 284 -9.88 -25.44 -8.46
N GLN A 285 -9.52 -25.95 -9.64
CA GLN A 285 -10.49 -26.48 -10.59
C GLN A 285 -11.18 -27.73 -10.03
N HIS A 286 -10.44 -28.68 -9.49
CA HIS A 286 -11.01 -29.88 -8.86
C HIS A 286 -11.83 -29.56 -7.60
N ILE A 287 -11.42 -28.57 -6.80
CA ILE A 287 -12.22 -28.08 -5.67
C ILE A 287 -13.55 -27.50 -6.16
N LYS A 288 -13.56 -26.72 -7.26
CA LYS A 288 -14.81 -26.22 -7.86
C LYS A 288 -15.69 -27.34 -8.39
N GLU A 289 -15.12 -28.40 -8.95
CA GLU A 289 -15.85 -29.60 -9.34
C GLU A 289 -16.51 -30.26 -8.13
N LYS A 290 -15.75 -30.45 -7.03
CA LYS A 290 -16.26 -30.95 -5.75
C LYS A 290 -17.41 -30.09 -5.23
N GLN A 291 -17.27 -28.77 -5.25
CA GLN A 291 -18.30 -27.83 -4.81
C GLN A 291 -19.59 -27.94 -5.64
N LYS A 292 -19.48 -28.03 -6.97
CA LYS A 292 -20.63 -28.22 -7.87
C LYS A 292 -21.34 -29.54 -7.61
N TYR A 293 -20.58 -30.60 -7.36
CA TYR A 293 -21.13 -31.91 -7.05
C TYR A 293 -21.89 -31.92 -5.73
N LEU A 294 -21.25 -31.42 -4.66
CA LEU A 294 -21.88 -31.29 -3.34
C LEU A 294 -23.12 -30.39 -3.36
N HIS A 295 -23.13 -29.33 -4.18
CA HIS A 295 -24.30 -28.48 -4.37
C HIS A 295 -25.50 -29.27 -4.90
N LYS A 296 -25.31 -30.07 -5.97
CA LYS A 296 -26.36 -30.93 -6.53
C LYS A 296 -26.86 -31.95 -5.52
N MET A 297 -25.95 -32.52 -4.72
CA MET A 297 -26.35 -33.45 -3.66
C MET A 297 -27.24 -32.76 -2.62
N TYR A 298 -26.84 -31.58 -2.14
CA TYR A 298 -27.62 -30.87 -1.12
C TYR A 298 -28.98 -30.36 -1.63
N GLU A 299 -29.11 -30.04 -2.92
CA GLU A 299 -30.41 -29.68 -3.51
C GLU A 299 -31.38 -30.87 -3.61
N ASN A 300 -30.85 -32.07 -3.85
CA ASN A 300 -31.66 -33.27 -4.03
C ASN A 300 -32.15 -33.90 -2.70
N TYR A 301 -31.60 -33.50 -1.54
CA TYR A 301 -31.94 -34.05 -0.23
C TYR A 301 -32.46 -32.97 0.73
N SER A 302 -33.70 -33.09 1.19
CA SER A 302 -34.37 -32.12 2.08
C SER A 302 -33.76 -32.07 3.49
N PRO A 303 -33.84 -30.95 4.22
CA PRO A 303 -33.14 -30.74 5.50
C PRO A 303 -33.69 -31.50 6.71
N ASP A 304 -34.90 -32.08 6.61
CA ASP A 304 -35.61 -32.72 7.73
C ASP A 304 -35.20 -34.17 8.00
N ASP A 305 -34.46 -34.81 7.10
CA ASP A 305 -33.98 -36.16 7.34
C ASP A 305 -32.59 -36.16 7.97
N GLY A 306 -32.45 -36.81 9.12
CA GLY A 306 -31.20 -37.07 9.85
C GLY A 306 -30.22 -37.98 9.09
N LEU A 307 -29.81 -37.57 7.88
CA LEU A 307 -29.11 -38.37 6.88
C LEU A 307 -27.59 -38.18 6.88
N LEU A 308 -27.04 -37.17 7.58
CA LEU A 308 -25.59 -36.99 7.72
C LEU A 308 -24.88 -38.21 8.37
N GLN A 309 -25.61 -39.03 9.14
CA GLN A 309 -25.11 -40.31 9.67
C GLN A 309 -25.34 -41.50 8.73
N LYS A 310 -26.33 -41.45 7.83
CA LYS A 310 -26.60 -42.52 6.84
C LYS A 310 -25.76 -42.38 5.56
N VAL A 311 -25.39 -41.16 5.16
CA VAL A 311 -24.49 -40.91 4.01
C VAL A 311 -23.07 -41.43 4.27
N LYS A 312 -22.59 -41.43 5.53
CA LYS A 312 -21.33 -42.10 5.89
C LYS A 312 -21.39 -43.63 5.84
N GLY A 313 -22.59 -44.21 5.77
CA GLY A 313 -22.81 -45.62 6.10
C GLY A 313 -23.06 -46.55 4.92
N GLN A 314 -23.50 -46.11 3.74
CA GLN A 314 -23.95 -47.11 2.76
C GLN A 314 -23.88 -46.84 1.25
N TYR A 315 -23.44 -45.69 0.76
CA TYR A 315 -22.94 -45.55 -0.60
C TYR A 315 -21.86 -44.47 -0.58
N VAL A 316 -20.61 -44.92 -0.57
CA VAL A 316 -19.49 -44.04 -0.89
C VAL A 316 -19.67 -43.71 -2.37
N ASP A 317 -20.11 -42.49 -2.67
CA ASP A 317 -20.37 -42.08 -4.04
C ASP A 317 -19.05 -42.09 -4.81
N ASN A 318 -18.89 -43.05 -5.72
CA ASN A 318 -17.63 -43.29 -6.43
C ASN A 318 -17.13 -42.00 -7.12
N GLU A 319 -18.04 -41.16 -7.62
CA GLU A 319 -17.71 -39.89 -8.24
C GLU A 319 -17.10 -38.86 -7.27
N LEU A 320 -17.61 -38.76 -6.03
CA LEU A 320 -17.05 -37.86 -5.01
C LEU A 320 -15.66 -38.32 -4.60
N ASN A 321 -15.49 -39.63 -4.39
CA ASN A 321 -14.20 -40.23 -4.11
C ASN A 321 -13.18 -39.99 -5.23
N ASP A 322 -13.60 -40.10 -6.48
CA ASP A 322 -12.73 -39.84 -7.63
C ASP A 322 -12.27 -38.37 -7.66
N ILE A 323 -13.15 -37.43 -7.35
CA ILE A 323 -12.80 -36.00 -7.26
C ILE A 323 -11.86 -35.76 -6.07
N GLU A 324 -12.13 -36.35 -4.90
CA GLU A 324 -11.24 -36.24 -3.72
C GLU A 324 -9.87 -36.85 -4.00
N ASN A 325 -9.80 -37.98 -4.69
CA ASN A 325 -8.55 -38.61 -5.10
C ASN A 325 -7.74 -37.70 -6.02
N LYS A 326 -8.39 -36.99 -6.97
CA LYS A 326 -7.71 -35.99 -7.81
C LYS A 326 -7.14 -34.83 -7.00
N VAL A 327 -7.89 -34.30 -6.02
CA VAL A 327 -7.38 -33.24 -5.12
C VAL A 327 -6.19 -33.75 -4.30
N VAL A 328 -6.25 -34.97 -3.78
CA VAL A 328 -5.15 -35.60 -3.04
C VAL A 328 -3.93 -35.81 -3.95
N GLU A 329 -4.12 -36.26 -5.19
CA GLU A 329 -3.04 -36.45 -6.16
C GLU A 329 -2.33 -35.13 -6.47
N VAL A 330 -3.06 -34.04 -6.71
CA VAL A 330 -2.47 -32.72 -6.94
C VAL A 330 -1.75 -32.21 -5.69
N ASN A 331 -2.31 -32.40 -4.49
CA ASN A 331 -1.63 -32.06 -3.24
C ASN A 331 -0.33 -32.87 -3.05
N GLN A 332 -0.29 -34.14 -3.45
CA GLN A 332 0.94 -34.94 -3.47
C GLN A 332 1.95 -34.40 -4.49
N LYS A 333 1.52 -34.01 -5.70
CA LYS A 333 2.40 -33.36 -6.69
C LYS A 333 3.01 -32.06 -6.14
N ILE A 334 2.22 -31.26 -5.44
CA ILE A 334 2.69 -30.03 -4.78
C ILE A 334 3.73 -30.34 -3.68
N GLN A 335 3.46 -31.34 -2.83
CA GLN A 335 4.40 -31.76 -1.79
C GLN A 335 5.72 -32.26 -2.39
N LEU A 336 5.65 -33.16 -3.38
CA LEU A 336 6.84 -33.66 -4.08
C LEU A 336 7.66 -32.55 -4.73
N TYR A 337 7.00 -31.54 -5.28
CA TYR A 337 7.66 -30.38 -5.87
C TYR A 337 8.44 -29.56 -4.82
N PHE A 338 7.89 -29.36 -3.63
CA PHE A 338 8.58 -28.64 -2.56
C PHE A 338 9.65 -29.50 -1.86
N ASP A 339 9.45 -30.81 -1.74
CA ASP A 339 10.42 -31.73 -1.15
C ASP A 339 11.75 -31.73 -1.94
N GLN A 340 11.69 -31.51 -3.27
CA GLN A 340 12.88 -31.34 -4.12
C GLN A 340 13.76 -30.13 -3.74
N PHE A 341 13.20 -29.12 -3.06
CA PHE A 341 13.96 -27.96 -2.57
C PHE A 341 14.61 -28.20 -1.22
N LEU A 342 14.11 -29.17 -0.47
CA LEU A 342 14.63 -29.53 0.85
C LEU A 342 15.74 -30.58 0.75
N ASP A 343 15.76 -31.38 -0.32
CA ASP A 343 16.81 -32.35 -0.58
C ASP A 343 18.12 -31.64 -0.97
N GLN A 344 19.17 -31.85 -0.18
CA GLN A 344 20.51 -31.31 -0.42
C GLN A 344 21.20 -31.98 -1.62
N ASN A 345 20.77 -33.19 -2.00
CA ASN A 345 21.30 -33.92 -3.15
C ASN A 345 20.56 -33.61 -4.45
N SER A 346 19.46 -32.84 -4.37
CA SER A 346 18.74 -32.35 -5.54
C SER A 346 19.55 -31.30 -6.29
N GLU A 347 19.45 -31.30 -7.61
CA GLU A 347 20.10 -30.29 -8.46
C GLU A 347 19.51 -28.88 -8.23
N GLN A 348 18.36 -28.77 -7.56
CA GLN A 348 17.66 -27.51 -7.23
C GLN A 348 17.56 -26.54 -8.42
N LYS A 349 17.14 -27.04 -9.58
CA LYS A 349 17.12 -26.31 -10.87
C LYS A 349 16.28 -25.05 -10.85
N GLU A 350 15.30 -24.99 -9.96
CA GLU A 350 14.38 -23.89 -9.79
C GLU A 350 14.98 -22.73 -8.98
N PHE A 351 16.22 -22.85 -8.49
CA PHE A 351 16.88 -21.75 -7.77
C PHE A 351 17.12 -20.54 -8.67
N VAL A 352 16.68 -19.37 -8.21
CA VAL A 352 16.64 -18.13 -9.02
C VAL A 352 17.96 -17.34 -8.96
N GLY A 353 18.92 -17.73 -8.12
CA GLY A 353 20.14 -16.94 -7.90
C GLY A 353 19.97 -15.80 -6.89
N ILE A 354 18.96 -15.89 -6.02
CA ILE A 354 18.64 -14.90 -4.97
C ILE A 354 18.52 -15.59 -3.61
N ALA A 355 19.13 -15.03 -2.58
CA ALA A 355 19.03 -15.51 -1.21
C ALA A 355 18.85 -14.35 -0.21
N PHE A 356 18.08 -14.59 0.85
CA PHE A 356 17.99 -13.71 2.00
C PHE A 356 18.79 -14.30 3.15
N VAL A 357 19.75 -13.53 3.66
CA VAL A 357 20.60 -13.91 4.79
C VAL A 357 20.12 -13.14 6.01
N THR A 358 19.82 -13.85 7.09
CA THR A 358 19.49 -13.25 8.39
C THR A 358 20.69 -13.37 9.32
N PHE A 359 21.21 -12.24 9.80
CA PHE A 359 22.27 -12.16 10.78
C PHE A 359 21.71 -12.32 12.20
N GLN A 360 22.59 -12.69 13.12
CA GLN A 360 22.26 -12.83 14.53
C GLN A 360 22.22 -11.48 15.25
N TRP A 361 22.93 -10.47 14.72
CA TRP A 361 23.10 -9.13 15.27
C TRP A 361 22.87 -8.08 14.19
N GLU A 362 22.17 -6.99 14.52
CA GLU A 362 21.94 -5.83 13.64
C GLU A 362 23.26 -5.16 13.24
N ALA A 363 24.17 -4.95 14.20
CA ALA A 363 25.49 -4.37 13.94
C ALA A 363 26.33 -5.17 12.91
N ASP A 364 26.20 -6.51 12.88
CA ASP A 364 26.88 -7.34 11.88
C ASP A 364 26.30 -7.11 10.48
N GLN A 365 24.98 -6.97 10.39
CA GLN A 365 24.28 -6.67 9.15
C GLN A 365 24.70 -5.29 8.62
N GLU A 366 24.71 -4.27 9.48
CA GLU A 366 25.00 -2.90 9.07
C GLU A 366 26.45 -2.77 8.60
N ALA A 367 27.40 -3.33 9.36
CA ALA A 367 28.80 -3.35 8.98
C ALA A 367 29.03 -4.12 7.66
N PHE A 368 28.30 -5.23 7.46
CA PHE A 368 28.35 -6.00 6.22
C PHE A 368 27.83 -5.20 5.02
N LEU A 369 26.71 -4.47 5.17
CA LEU A 369 26.16 -3.59 4.14
C LEU A 369 27.11 -2.43 3.84
N ASN A 370 27.63 -1.74 4.86
CA ASN A 370 28.52 -0.60 4.69
C ASN A 370 29.80 -0.96 3.93
N LEU A 371 30.35 -2.15 4.13
CA LEU A 371 31.54 -2.64 3.41
C LEU A 371 31.28 -3.02 1.95
N ASN A 372 30.02 -3.34 1.60
CA ASN A 372 29.60 -3.81 0.29
C ASN A 372 28.64 -2.84 -0.42
N ARG A 373 28.49 -1.63 0.12
CA ARG A 373 27.58 -0.61 -0.41
C ARG A 373 28.07 -0.19 -1.79
N THR A 374 27.22 -0.37 -2.78
CA THR A 374 27.45 0.02 -4.17
C THR A 374 26.29 0.89 -4.59
N THR A 375 26.57 2.07 -5.15
CA THR A 375 25.49 2.97 -5.59
C THR A 375 24.92 2.45 -6.92
N GLY A 376 23.65 2.75 -7.25
CA GLY A 376 23.07 2.30 -8.53
C GLY A 376 23.86 2.80 -9.75
N TRP A 377 24.34 4.04 -9.67
CA TRP A 377 25.27 4.62 -10.65
C TRP A 377 26.65 3.98 -10.57
N GLY A 378 27.17 3.75 -9.38
CA GLY A 378 28.43 3.03 -9.17
C GLY A 378 28.42 1.65 -9.80
N ARG A 379 27.37 0.86 -9.64
CA ARG A 379 27.20 -0.47 -10.29
C ARG A 379 27.20 -0.36 -11.81
N TYR A 380 26.55 0.67 -12.35
CA TYR A 380 26.57 0.93 -13.79
C TYR A 380 27.98 1.30 -14.29
N PHE A 381 28.74 2.04 -13.49
CA PHE A 381 30.15 2.38 -13.73
C PHE A 381 31.16 1.34 -13.25
N GLY A 382 30.71 0.15 -12.84
CA GLY A 382 31.58 -0.99 -12.52
C GLY A 382 32.02 -1.12 -11.06
N GLU A 383 31.44 -0.42 -10.09
CA GLU A 383 31.62 -0.72 -8.67
C GLU A 383 31.12 -2.14 -8.37
N GLN A 384 32.02 -2.96 -7.81
CA GLN A 384 31.74 -4.34 -7.43
C GLN A 384 31.68 -4.47 -5.91
N THR A 385 30.85 -5.40 -5.44
CA THR A 385 30.89 -5.82 -4.03
C THR A 385 32.18 -6.61 -3.76
N LYS A 386 32.54 -6.79 -2.49
CA LYS A 386 33.77 -7.50 -2.11
C LYS A 386 33.57 -9.01 -1.98
N ILE A 387 32.40 -9.51 -2.36
CA ILE A 387 32.01 -10.91 -2.14
C ILE A 387 31.89 -11.62 -3.47
N TYR A 388 32.60 -12.73 -3.56
CA TYR A 388 32.64 -13.60 -4.72
C TYR A 388 32.28 -15.02 -4.31
N LEU A 389 31.48 -15.68 -5.13
CA LEU A 389 31.24 -17.12 -5.07
C LEU A 389 31.54 -17.68 -6.46
N ASP A 390 32.46 -18.62 -6.56
CA ASP A 390 32.86 -19.25 -7.83
C ASP A 390 33.34 -18.24 -8.90
N ASN A 391 34.10 -17.23 -8.47
CA ASN A 391 34.53 -16.09 -9.30
C ASN A 391 33.40 -15.22 -9.84
N GLN A 392 32.14 -15.44 -9.42
CA GLN A 392 31.02 -14.58 -9.71
C GLN A 392 30.81 -13.57 -8.58
N ASN A 393 30.67 -12.29 -8.92
CA ASN A 393 30.40 -11.23 -7.96
C ASN A 393 28.95 -11.30 -7.47
N ILE A 394 28.76 -11.33 -6.15
CA ILE A 394 27.43 -11.36 -5.53
C ILE A 394 26.99 -9.93 -5.22
N VAL A 395 25.86 -9.51 -5.77
CA VAL A 395 25.29 -8.19 -5.47
C VAL A 395 24.61 -8.23 -4.11
N VAL A 396 24.95 -7.26 -3.26
CA VAL A 396 24.44 -7.12 -1.89
C VAL A 396 23.51 -5.92 -1.84
N ASP A 397 22.26 -6.14 -1.44
CA ASP A 397 21.26 -5.12 -1.17
C ASP A 397 20.72 -5.28 0.26
N GLU A 398 20.21 -4.21 0.85
CA GLU A 398 19.38 -4.28 2.05
C GLU A 398 18.14 -5.14 1.78
N ALA A 399 17.77 -6.01 2.73
CA ALA A 399 16.61 -6.87 2.55
C ALA A 399 15.31 -6.10 2.87
N PRO A 400 14.31 -6.10 1.99
CA PRO A 400 12.98 -5.60 2.33
C PRO A 400 12.33 -6.50 3.38
N GLU A 401 11.24 -6.02 3.98
CA GLU A 401 10.45 -6.80 4.91
C GLU A 401 9.94 -8.13 4.28
N PRO A 402 9.85 -9.24 5.05
CA PRO A 402 9.40 -10.53 4.50
C PRO A 402 7.99 -10.51 3.88
N ARG A 403 7.10 -9.65 4.38
CA ARG A 403 5.75 -9.45 3.85
C ARG A 403 5.70 -8.41 2.70
N ASP A 404 6.80 -7.70 2.45
CA ASP A 404 6.96 -6.80 1.30
C ASP A 404 7.53 -7.53 0.07
N ILE A 405 8.13 -8.71 0.23
CA ILE A 405 8.69 -9.47 -0.90
C ILE A 405 7.57 -10.05 -1.78
N SER A 406 7.61 -9.76 -3.08
CA SER A 406 6.76 -10.39 -4.09
C SER A 406 7.41 -11.67 -4.59
N TRP A 407 7.33 -12.75 -3.80
CA TRP A 407 7.98 -14.05 -4.07
C TRP A 407 7.71 -14.60 -5.48
N GLN A 408 6.49 -14.40 -5.97
CA GLN A 408 6.03 -14.85 -7.30
C GLN A 408 6.80 -14.21 -8.45
N ASN A 409 7.34 -13.00 -8.26
CA ASN A 409 7.98 -12.21 -9.33
C ASN A 409 9.52 -12.27 -9.28
N LEU A 410 10.10 -13.02 -8.33
CA LEU A 410 11.55 -13.09 -8.16
C LEU A 410 12.23 -13.73 -9.37
N HIS A 411 11.61 -14.74 -9.98
CA HIS A 411 12.13 -15.47 -11.16
C HIS A 411 12.20 -14.60 -12.44
N ILE A 412 11.49 -13.48 -12.49
CA ILE A 412 11.45 -12.62 -13.68
C ILE A 412 12.78 -11.86 -13.81
N GLY A 413 13.48 -12.06 -14.93
CA GLY A 413 14.73 -11.36 -15.23
C GLY A 413 14.58 -9.84 -15.38
N ASN A 414 15.65 -9.10 -15.08
CA ASN A 414 15.65 -7.62 -15.06
C ASN A 414 15.25 -6.99 -16.41
N ASN A 415 15.75 -7.53 -17.54
CA ASN A 415 15.41 -7.00 -18.87
C ASN A 415 13.91 -7.13 -19.17
N LYS A 416 13.30 -8.25 -18.78
CA LYS A 416 11.86 -8.47 -18.94
C LYS A 416 11.05 -7.55 -18.02
N LYS A 417 11.51 -7.30 -16.79
CA LYS A 417 10.89 -6.30 -15.89
C LYS A 417 10.91 -4.90 -16.51
N ILE A 418 12.04 -4.45 -17.06
CA ILE A 418 12.15 -3.14 -17.72
C ILE A 418 11.21 -3.05 -18.92
N PHE A 419 11.22 -4.05 -19.79
CA PHE A 419 10.32 -4.10 -20.94
C PHE A 419 8.83 -4.03 -20.53
N ASN A 420 8.42 -4.85 -19.56
CA ASN A 420 7.04 -4.86 -19.07
C ASN A 420 6.63 -3.50 -18.48
N ARG A 421 7.55 -2.79 -17.81
CA ARG A 421 7.30 -1.45 -17.26
C ARG A 421 7.09 -0.40 -18.35
N ILE A 422 7.94 -0.38 -19.38
CA ILE A 422 7.81 0.52 -20.53
C ILE A 422 6.48 0.25 -21.25
N LEU A 423 6.16 -1.02 -21.52
CA LEU A 423 4.89 -1.41 -22.12
C LEU A 423 3.69 -0.95 -21.28
N SER A 424 3.79 -1.08 -19.96
CA SER A 424 2.73 -0.62 -19.05
C SER A 424 2.50 0.89 -19.12
N VAL A 425 3.57 1.70 -19.18
CA VAL A 425 3.46 3.16 -19.35
C VAL A 425 2.79 3.50 -20.68
N ILE A 426 3.14 2.81 -21.77
CA ILE A 426 2.50 2.99 -23.08
C ILE A 426 1.00 2.66 -23.01
N LEU A 427 0.63 1.53 -22.40
CA LEU A 427 -0.76 1.11 -22.24
C LEU A 427 -1.57 2.13 -21.41
N ILE A 428 -0.98 2.67 -20.34
CA ILE A 428 -1.59 3.72 -19.52
C ILE A 428 -1.78 5.00 -20.35
N GLY A 429 -0.80 5.37 -21.18
CA GLY A 429 -0.89 6.51 -22.10
C GLY A 429 -2.02 6.35 -23.13
N ILE A 430 -2.14 5.17 -23.74
CA ILE A 430 -3.25 4.85 -24.67
C ILE A 430 -4.60 4.95 -23.95
N GLN A 431 -4.70 4.38 -22.75
CA GLN A 431 -5.91 4.45 -21.95
C GLN A 431 -6.27 5.90 -21.60
N LEU A 432 -5.27 6.72 -21.24
CA LEU A 432 -5.46 8.13 -20.95
C LEU A 432 -6.03 8.87 -22.17
N CYS A 433 -5.46 8.66 -23.36
CA CYS A 433 -5.99 9.24 -24.60
C CYS A 433 -7.45 8.84 -24.86
N PHE A 434 -7.80 7.57 -24.64
CA PHE A 434 -9.19 7.10 -24.77
C PHE A 434 -10.13 7.79 -23.77
N THR A 435 -9.71 7.89 -22.51
CA THR A 435 -10.52 8.59 -21.49
C THR A 435 -10.64 10.09 -21.77
N SER A 436 -9.60 10.73 -22.30
CA SER A 436 -9.62 12.13 -22.71
C SER A 436 -10.60 12.36 -23.86
N TRP A 437 -10.61 11.45 -24.84
CA TRP A 437 -11.59 11.47 -25.93
C TRP A 437 -13.03 11.30 -25.40
N ALA A 438 -13.25 10.43 -24.42
CA ALA A 438 -14.57 10.27 -23.80
C ALA A 438 -15.03 11.55 -23.08
N ILE A 439 -14.14 12.17 -22.27
CA ILE A 439 -14.41 13.43 -21.57
C ILE A 439 -14.72 14.56 -22.57
N PHE A 440 -13.99 14.60 -23.68
CA PHE A 440 -14.25 15.56 -24.75
C PHE A 440 -15.67 15.42 -25.32
N ASN A 441 -16.09 14.22 -25.70
CA ASN A 441 -17.44 14.00 -26.24
C ASN A 441 -18.53 14.32 -25.21
N ILE A 442 -18.30 14.00 -23.94
CA ILE A 442 -19.22 14.37 -22.85
C ILE A 442 -19.32 15.89 -22.73
N SER A 443 -18.18 16.59 -22.76
CA SER A 443 -18.15 18.05 -22.65
C SER A 443 -18.84 18.74 -23.82
N LYS A 444 -18.68 18.20 -25.04
CA LYS A 444 -19.39 18.66 -26.24
C LYS A 444 -20.90 18.45 -26.12
N LEU A 445 -21.31 17.23 -25.76
CA LEU A 445 -22.72 16.92 -25.52
C LEU A 445 -23.32 17.82 -24.43
N GLN A 446 -22.55 18.10 -23.39
CA GLN A 446 -22.97 19.00 -22.31
C GLN A 446 -23.27 20.40 -22.85
N GLN A 447 -22.41 20.96 -23.70
CA GLN A 447 -22.64 22.28 -24.31
C GLN A 447 -23.87 22.27 -25.23
N ASP A 448 -24.00 21.27 -26.12
CA ASP A 448 -25.16 21.14 -27.02
C ASP A 448 -26.50 21.03 -26.24
N LEU A 449 -26.48 20.47 -25.03
CA LEU A 449 -27.65 20.38 -24.16
C LEU A 449 -27.94 21.68 -23.38
N LEU A 450 -26.92 22.46 -23.06
CA LEU A 450 -27.06 23.74 -22.34
C LEU A 450 -27.64 24.85 -23.23
N GLU A 451 -27.39 24.78 -24.54
CA GLU A 451 -28.00 25.68 -25.53
C GLU A 451 -29.51 25.47 -25.67
N LYS A 452 -30.04 24.31 -25.25
CA LYS A 452 -31.48 24.03 -25.29
C LYS A 452 -32.20 24.70 -24.10
N GLU A 453 -33.36 25.31 -24.36
CA GLU A 453 -34.13 26.04 -23.34
C GLU A 453 -34.72 25.17 -22.22
N ASN A 454 -34.75 23.85 -22.38
CA ASN A 454 -35.43 22.96 -21.44
C ASN A 454 -34.66 22.80 -20.11
N LEU A 455 -35.30 23.20 -19.00
CA LEU A 455 -34.76 23.11 -17.64
C LEU A 455 -34.31 21.69 -17.24
N LEU A 456 -35.00 20.64 -17.70
CA LEU A 456 -34.60 19.25 -17.45
C LEU A 456 -33.28 18.91 -18.16
N LEU A 457 -33.06 19.42 -19.38
CA LEU A 457 -31.84 19.21 -20.14
C LEU A 457 -30.65 19.97 -19.51
N LYS A 458 -30.88 21.17 -18.98
CA LYS A 458 -29.86 21.91 -18.20
C LYS A 458 -29.47 21.19 -16.90
N LYS A 459 -30.44 20.58 -16.19
CA LYS A 459 -30.15 19.73 -15.02
C LYS A 459 -29.38 18.46 -15.40
N LEU A 460 -29.73 17.82 -16.51
CA LEU A 460 -28.98 16.65 -17.04
C LEU A 460 -27.54 17.02 -17.43
N ALA A 461 -27.30 18.22 -17.95
CA ALA A 461 -25.95 18.70 -18.24
C ALA A 461 -25.08 18.80 -16.98
N SER A 462 -25.64 19.16 -15.81
CA SER A 462 -24.89 19.21 -14.55
C SER A 462 -24.42 17.84 -14.02
N LEU A 463 -25.14 16.76 -14.38
CA LEU A 463 -24.77 15.37 -14.05
C LEU A 463 -23.55 14.87 -14.83
N ALA A 464 -23.15 15.55 -15.92
CA ALA A 464 -21.96 15.18 -16.70
C ALA A 464 -20.66 15.22 -15.85
N SER A 465 -20.59 16.09 -14.85
CA SER A 465 -19.47 16.16 -13.91
C SER A 465 -19.31 14.90 -13.03
N VAL A 466 -20.42 14.19 -12.75
CA VAL A 466 -20.42 12.91 -12.02
C VAL A 466 -19.87 11.78 -12.90
N ILE A 467 -20.08 11.85 -14.22
CA ILE A 467 -19.56 10.86 -15.17
C ILE A 467 -18.02 10.87 -15.18
N ILE A 468 -17.39 12.05 -15.04
CA ILE A 468 -15.93 12.17 -14.94
C ILE A 468 -15.37 11.38 -13.74
N ILE A 469 -16.13 11.30 -12.63
CA ILE A 469 -15.74 10.53 -11.44
C ILE A 469 -15.79 9.04 -11.74
N PHE A 470 -16.82 8.58 -12.45
CA PHE A 470 -16.92 7.19 -12.90
C PHE A 470 -15.80 6.82 -13.88
N ILE A 471 -15.45 7.71 -14.82
CA ILE A 471 -14.31 7.52 -15.73
C ILE A 471 -13.00 7.39 -14.95
N ASN A 472 -12.76 8.24 -13.95
CA ASN A 472 -11.58 8.17 -13.09
C ASN A 472 -11.53 6.89 -12.25
N TYR A 473 -12.68 6.39 -11.81
CA TYR A 473 -12.78 5.10 -11.11
C TYR A 473 -12.39 3.94 -12.04
N LEU A 474 -12.94 3.90 -13.27
CA LEU A 474 -12.59 2.90 -14.28
C LEU A 474 -11.11 2.99 -14.67
N LEU A 475 -10.58 4.22 -14.83
CA LEU A 475 -9.17 4.46 -15.10
C LEU A 475 -8.29 3.80 -14.05
N SER A 476 -8.58 4.07 -12.78
CA SER A 476 -7.84 3.52 -11.63
C SER A 476 -7.94 2.00 -11.56
N TYR A 477 -9.11 1.43 -11.86
CA TYR A 477 -9.30 -0.01 -11.88
C TYR A 477 -8.42 -0.70 -12.93
N SER A 478 -8.38 -0.17 -14.17
CA SER A 478 -7.54 -0.73 -15.23
C SER A 478 -6.03 -0.54 -14.96
N ILE A 479 -5.62 0.61 -14.39
CA ILE A 479 -4.21 0.85 -14.03
C ILE A 479 -3.69 -0.24 -13.08
N LYS A 480 -4.50 -0.65 -12.09
CA LYS A 480 -4.12 -1.75 -11.18
C LYS A 480 -3.91 -3.07 -11.92
N LYS A 481 -4.74 -3.36 -12.92
CA LYS A 481 -4.61 -4.57 -13.75
C LYS A 481 -3.35 -4.52 -14.61
N ILE A 482 -3.03 -3.37 -15.20
CA ILE A 482 -1.80 -3.16 -15.96
C ILE A 482 -0.57 -3.29 -15.03
N ALA A 483 -0.64 -2.71 -13.83
CA ALA A 483 0.46 -2.73 -12.88
C ALA A 483 0.85 -4.15 -12.41
N ALA A 484 -0.08 -5.11 -12.44
CA ALA A 484 0.22 -6.51 -12.13
C ALA A 484 1.21 -7.14 -13.13
N PHE A 485 1.21 -6.69 -14.39
CA PHE A 485 2.11 -7.19 -15.44
C PHE A 485 3.56 -6.69 -15.27
N GLN A 486 3.79 -5.64 -14.47
CA GLN A 486 5.11 -5.00 -14.31
C GLN A 486 6.13 -5.88 -13.57
N GLY A 487 5.69 -6.90 -12.82
CA GLY A 487 6.56 -7.90 -12.21
C GLY A 487 7.54 -7.34 -11.16
N PHE A 488 7.08 -6.45 -10.26
CA PHE A 488 7.93 -5.93 -9.19
C PHE A 488 8.35 -7.03 -8.21
N SER A 489 9.59 -6.93 -7.71
CA SER A 489 10.12 -7.83 -6.69
C SER A 489 9.67 -7.48 -5.27
N THR A 490 9.17 -6.28 -5.05
CA THR A 490 8.59 -5.82 -3.78
C THR A 490 7.19 -5.26 -3.99
N ASN A 491 6.32 -5.45 -3.00
CA ASN A 491 4.97 -4.94 -2.96
C ASN A 491 4.98 -3.42 -2.84
N THR A 492 5.92 -2.85 -2.07
CA THR A 492 6.14 -1.39 -1.96
C THR A 492 6.38 -0.78 -3.34
N GLY A 493 7.26 -1.38 -4.17
CA GLY A 493 7.50 -0.91 -5.54
C GLY A 493 6.25 -0.99 -6.43
N HIS A 494 5.48 -2.07 -6.29
CA HIS A 494 4.20 -2.22 -7.00
C HIS A 494 3.17 -1.15 -6.59
N HIS A 495 3.03 -0.89 -5.30
CA HIS A 495 2.12 0.11 -4.76
C HIS A 495 2.55 1.54 -5.10
N ILE A 496 3.86 1.84 -5.16
CA ILE A 496 4.39 3.10 -5.68
C ILE A 496 3.87 3.28 -7.11
N SER A 497 4.18 2.34 -8.02
CA SER A 497 3.77 2.42 -9.43
C SER A 497 2.26 2.64 -9.62
N ILE A 498 1.41 1.96 -8.83
CA ILE A 498 -0.04 2.17 -8.86
C ILE A 498 -0.39 3.58 -8.39
N ALA A 499 0.14 4.02 -7.24
CA ALA A 499 -0.20 5.31 -6.65
C ALA A 499 0.21 6.48 -7.56
N THR A 500 1.42 6.43 -8.12
CA THR A 500 1.96 7.45 -9.03
C THR A 500 1.14 7.53 -10.30
N SER A 501 0.98 6.40 -10.99
CA SER A 501 0.30 6.34 -12.28
C SER A 501 -1.17 6.70 -12.15
N ALA A 502 -1.87 6.20 -11.12
CA ALA A 502 -3.28 6.51 -10.91
C ALA A 502 -3.48 7.97 -10.46
N GLY A 503 -2.63 8.49 -9.57
CA GLY A 503 -2.73 9.89 -9.11
C GLY A 503 -2.52 10.88 -10.24
N ILE A 504 -1.46 10.69 -11.04
CA ILE A 504 -1.15 11.55 -12.20
C ILE A 504 -2.22 11.41 -13.28
N ALA A 505 -2.61 10.19 -13.66
CA ALA A 505 -3.62 10.00 -14.71
C ALA A 505 -4.98 10.61 -14.33
N GLN A 506 -5.40 10.47 -13.06
CA GLN A 506 -6.63 11.10 -12.56
C GLN A 506 -6.52 12.63 -12.53
N PHE A 507 -5.37 13.18 -12.17
CA PHE A 507 -5.12 14.63 -12.25
C PHE A 507 -5.20 15.12 -13.69
N VAL A 508 -4.50 14.48 -14.63
CA VAL A 508 -4.53 14.85 -16.05
C VAL A 508 -5.96 14.84 -16.58
N ASN A 509 -6.72 13.77 -16.33
CA ASN A 509 -8.11 13.66 -16.79
C ASN A 509 -9.05 14.67 -16.13
N SER A 510 -8.92 14.90 -14.82
CA SER A 510 -9.86 15.75 -14.08
C SER A 510 -9.55 17.23 -14.16
N ALA A 511 -8.31 17.60 -14.48
CA ALA A 511 -7.87 18.99 -14.51
C ALA A 511 -7.39 19.39 -15.91
N LEU A 512 -6.31 18.79 -16.40
CA LEU A 512 -5.65 19.25 -17.63
C LEU A 512 -6.49 19.00 -18.88
N VAL A 513 -7.12 17.84 -19.00
CA VAL A 513 -7.98 17.52 -20.16
C VAL A 513 -9.17 18.45 -20.21
N THR A 514 -9.85 18.65 -19.07
CA THR A 514 -10.98 19.57 -18.98
C THR A 514 -10.54 20.99 -19.36
N TRP A 515 -9.43 21.47 -18.81
CA TRP A 515 -8.86 22.76 -19.18
C TRP A 515 -8.53 22.87 -20.68
N LEU A 516 -7.87 21.87 -21.27
CA LEU A 516 -7.53 21.84 -22.70
C LEU A 516 -8.77 21.91 -23.59
N VAL A 517 -9.81 21.15 -23.24
CA VAL A 517 -11.08 21.12 -24.00
C VAL A 517 -11.74 22.50 -24.00
N PHE A 518 -11.85 23.16 -22.84
CA PHE A 518 -12.45 24.51 -22.75
C PHE A 518 -11.58 25.60 -23.38
N THR A 519 -10.26 25.43 -23.36
CA THR A 519 -9.33 26.40 -23.94
C THR A 519 -9.29 26.31 -25.46
N LEU A 520 -9.15 25.12 -26.03
CA LEU A 520 -8.87 24.94 -27.46
C LEU A 520 -10.12 24.86 -28.35
N LEU A 521 -11.25 24.38 -27.81
CA LEU A 521 -12.38 23.94 -28.64
C LEU A 521 -13.68 24.72 -28.36
N PHE A 522 -13.74 25.48 -27.27
CA PHE A 522 -14.94 26.23 -26.87
C PHE A 522 -14.70 27.73 -26.79
N ASP A 523 -13.86 28.28 -27.67
CA ASP A 523 -13.59 29.71 -27.81
C ASP A 523 -13.38 30.43 -26.46
N GLU A 524 -12.55 29.83 -25.58
CA GLU A 524 -12.26 30.40 -24.26
C GLU A 524 -13.50 30.60 -23.37
N ASN A 525 -14.48 29.70 -23.45
CA ASN A 525 -15.66 29.72 -22.58
C ASN A 525 -15.34 29.35 -21.12
N TYR A 526 -14.72 30.29 -20.39
CA TYR A 526 -14.35 30.11 -18.99
C TYR A 526 -15.48 30.46 -18.02
N TYR A 527 -16.30 31.46 -18.34
CA TYR A 527 -17.19 32.16 -17.40
C TYR A 527 -18.68 32.17 -17.76
N LYS A 528 -19.10 31.68 -18.94
CA LYS A 528 -20.54 31.52 -19.22
C LYS A 528 -21.10 30.34 -18.44
N ASP A 529 -22.43 30.26 -18.32
CA ASP A 529 -23.10 29.10 -17.75
C ASP A 529 -22.62 27.80 -18.42
N GLY A 530 -22.12 26.87 -17.62
CA GLY A 530 -21.51 25.61 -18.10
C GLY A 530 -20.09 25.73 -18.67
N GLY A 531 -19.45 26.88 -18.49
CA GLY A 531 -18.02 27.10 -18.76
C GLY A 531 -17.08 26.41 -17.76
N LEU A 532 -15.78 26.58 -17.94
CA LEU A 532 -14.75 25.87 -17.16
C LEU A 532 -14.92 26.04 -15.64
N ILE A 533 -15.13 27.27 -15.16
CA ILE A 533 -15.21 27.58 -13.73
C ILE A 533 -16.39 26.85 -13.07
N TYR A 534 -17.54 26.80 -13.75
CA TYR A 534 -18.73 26.09 -13.29
C TYR A 534 -18.48 24.60 -13.13
N ASN A 535 -18.04 23.96 -14.21
CA ASN A 535 -17.83 22.52 -14.23
C ASN A 535 -16.78 22.11 -13.19
N GLN A 536 -15.70 22.87 -13.10
CA GLN A 536 -14.63 22.56 -12.17
C GLN A 536 -15.05 22.76 -10.71
N THR A 537 -15.88 23.76 -10.41
CA THR A 537 -16.43 23.94 -9.05
C THR A 537 -17.29 22.74 -8.63
N TYR A 538 -18.13 22.21 -9.53
CA TYR A 538 -18.88 20.98 -9.25
C TYR A 538 -17.98 19.75 -9.10
N VAL A 539 -16.87 19.67 -9.84
CA VAL A 539 -15.86 18.62 -9.67
C VAL A 539 -15.22 18.71 -8.27
N PHE A 540 -14.89 19.90 -7.77
CA PHE A 540 -14.39 20.08 -6.40
C PHE A 540 -15.42 19.64 -5.35
N ILE A 541 -16.68 20.09 -5.47
CA ILE A 541 -17.75 19.71 -4.55
C ILE A 541 -17.94 18.18 -4.55
N SER A 542 -17.94 17.56 -5.72
CA SER A 542 -18.11 16.12 -5.86
C SER A 542 -16.91 15.34 -5.31
N ASN A 543 -15.69 15.82 -5.53
CA ASN A 543 -14.47 15.25 -4.93
C ASN A 543 -14.41 15.44 -3.40
N MET A 544 -15.13 16.41 -2.84
CA MET A 544 -15.28 16.57 -1.40
C MET A 544 -16.29 15.55 -0.83
N ILE A 545 -17.46 15.42 -1.45
CA ILE A 545 -18.57 14.64 -0.90
C ILE A 545 -18.42 13.15 -1.20
N ILE A 546 -18.20 12.77 -2.46
CA ILE A 546 -18.31 11.37 -2.89
C ILE A 546 -17.25 10.48 -2.23
N PRO A 547 -15.95 10.83 -2.18
CA PRO A 547 -14.96 10.04 -1.48
C PRO A 547 -15.25 9.91 0.01
N ALA A 548 -15.68 10.99 0.68
CA ALA A 548 -16.02 10.97 2.10
C ALA A 548 -17.19 10.04 2.39
N VAL A 549 -18.29 10.15 1.63
CA VAL A 549 -19.47 9.28 1.77
C VAL A 549 -19.11 7.82 1.48
N THR A 550 -18.36 7.56 0.40
CA THR A 550 -17.93 6.20 0.02
C THR A 550 -17.05 5.58 1.11
N ALA A 551 -16.16 6.37 1.72
CA ALA A 551 -15.30 5.89 2.80
C ALA A 551 -16.08 5.66 4.11
N ILE A 552 -17.07 6.50 4.44
CA ILE A 552 -17.90 6.29 5.65
C ILE A 552 -18.74 5.02 5.51
N LEU A 553 -19.44 4.88 4.37
CA LEU A 553 -20.29 3.73 4.09
C LEU A 553 -19.47 2.45 3.97
N ASP A 554 -18.32 2.51 3.29
CA ASP A 554 -17.44 1.38 3.02
C ASP A 554 -18.19 0.17 2.42
N PRO A 555 -18.77 0.29 1.21
CA PRO A 555 -19.65 -0.74 0.64
C PRO A 555 -19.02 -2.14 0.60
N ALA A 556 -17.71 -2.20 0.30
CA ALA A 556 -16.97 -3.45 0.25
C ALA A 556 -16.96 -4.19 1.60
N TYR A 557 -17.00 -3.47 2.73
CA TYR A 557 -17.06 -4.09 4.05
C TYR A 557 -18.42 -4.73 4.29
N TRP A 558 -19.51 -4.04 3.98
CA TRP A 558 -20.87 -4.54 4.18
C TRP A 558 -21.20 -5.72 3.27
N ILE A 559 -20.72 -5.71 2.02
CA ILE A 559 -20.82 -6.87 1.12
C ILE A 559 -20.16 -8.10 1.78
N LYS A 560 -18.98 -7.93 2.38
CA LYS A 560 -18.28 -9.01 3.07
C LYS A 560 -19.02 -9.48 4.31
N VAL A 561 -19.59 -8.56 5.10
CA VAL A 561 -20.43 -8.90 6.27
C VAL A 561 -21.68 -9.68 5.86
N TYR A 562 -22.36 -9.26 4.80
CA TYR A 562 -23.51 -9.97 4.27
C TYR A 562 -23.13 -11.37 3.79
N ASN A 563 -22.03 -11.50 3.05
CA ASN A 563 -21.53 -12.80 2.59
C ASN A 563 -21.16 -13.72 3.76
N ARG A 564 -20.55 -13.20 4.84
CA ARG A 564 -20.28 -13.98 6.07
C ARG A 564 -21.58 -14.49 6.70
N TYR A 565 -22.56 -13.61 6.88
CA TYR A 565 -23.85 -13.98 7.45
C TYR A 565 -24.56 -15.04 6.59
N SER A 566 -24.56 -14.87 5.26
CA SER A 566 -25.13 -15.84 4.32
C SER A 566 -24.47 -17.22 4.43
N GLU A 567 -23.13 -17.28 4.55
CA GLU A 567 -22.42 -18.54 4.74
C GLU A 567 -22.66 -19.16 6.13
N GLU A 568 -22.75 -18.35 7.20
CA GLU A 568 -23.10 -18.82 8.54
C GLU A 568 -24.47 -19.51 8.57
N GLN A 569 -25.46 -18.99 7.83
CA GLN A 569 -26.78 -19.61 7.74
C GLN A 569 -26.75 -20.99 7.06
N LYS A 570 -25.79 -21.24 6.17
CA LYS A 570 -25.62 -22.56 5.54
C LYS A 570 -25.04 -23.58 6.51
N GLY A 571 -24.24 -23.15 7.50
CA GLY A 571 -23.64 -24.01 8.51
C GLY A 571 -22.95 -25.24 7.90
N LYS A 572 -23.42 -26.44 8.24
CA LYS A 572 -22.88 -27.73 7.74
C LYS A 572 -23.04 -27.94 6.23
N TYR A 573 -23.88 -27.16 5.56
CA TYR A 573 -24.09 -27.19 4.12
C TYR A 573 -23.25 -26.14 3.36
N SER A 574 -22.37 -25.40 4.05
CA SER A 574 -21.45 -24.50 3.35
C SER A 574 -20.49 -25.29 2.49
N LEU A 575 -20.37 -24.85 1.24
CA LEU A 575 -19.51 -25.44 0.21
C LEU A 575 -18.11 -24.81 0.19
N CYS A 576 -17.89 -23.76 0.98
CA CYS A 576 -16.59 -23.10 1.04
C CYS A 576 -15.54 -24.04 1.62
N THR A 577 -14.31 -23.99 1.10
CA THR A 577 -13.17 -24.59 1.81
C THR A 577 -12.84 -23.78 3.07
N GLN A 578 -12.12 -24.37 4.02
CA GLN A 578 -11.64 -23.64 5.19
C GLN A 578 -10.83 -22.39 4.81
N GLU A 579 -9.98 -22.46 3.79
CA GLU A 579 -9.22 -21.30 3.32
C GLU A 579 -10.12 -20.21 2.73
N GLN A 580 -11.13 -20.58 1.93
CA GLN A 580 -12.10 -19.64 1.37
C GLN A 580 -12.91 -18.95 2.48
N LEU A 581 -13.33 -19.71 3.50
CA LEU A 581 -14.04 -19.17 4.65
C LEU A 581 -13.13 -18.25 5.47
N ASN A 582 -11.88 -18.63 5.72
CA ASN A 582 -10.90 -17.78 6.40
C ASN A 582 -10.72 -16.44 5.66
N LYS A 583 -10.55 -16.45 4.33
CA LYS A 583 -10.47 -15.23 3.51
C LYS A 583 -11.74 -14.38 3.58
N LEU A 584 -12.90 -15.02 3.67
CA LEU A 584 -14.19 -14.33 3.85
C LEU A 584 -14.34 -13.70 5.24
N TYR A 585 -13.79 -14.33 6.27
CA TYR A 585 -13.82 -13.84 7.65
C TYR A 585 -12.81 -12.72 7.94
N GLU A 586 -11.65 -12.72 7.26
CA GLU A 586 -10.72 -11.58 7.28
C GLU A 586 -11.44 -10.29 6.91
N ASN A 587 -11.01 -9.14 7.44
CA ASN A 587 -11.51 -7.85 6.94
C ASN A 587 -10.96 -7.56 5.53
N ASN A 588 -11.41 -6.47 4.90
CA ASN A 588 -10.86 -6.09 3.61
C ASN A 588 -9.38 -5.74 3.74
N GLU A 589 -8.57 -6.20 2.80
CA GLU A 589 -7.16 -5.87 2.75
C GLU A 589 -6.99 -4.37 2.48
N GLU A 590 -6.06 -3.75 3.20
CA GLU A 590 -5.78 -2.33 3.06
C GLU A 590 -4.86 -2.05 1.86
N THR A 591 -5.24 -1.06 1.04
CA THR A 591 -4.48 -0.64 -0.15
C THR A 591 -4.08 0.84 -0.06
N LEU A 592 -2.90 1.09 0.52
CA LEU A 592 -2.38 2.47 0.70
C LEU A 592 -2.25 3.23 -0.63
N SER A 593 -1.91 2.53 -1.72
CA SER A 593 -1.72 3.14 -3.04
C SER A 593 -2.95 3.90 -3.54
N ASP A 594 -4.16 3.41 -3.25
CA ASP A 594 -5.40 4.07 -3.68
C ASP A 594 -5.64 5.38 -2.96
N ARG A 595 -5.33 5.39 -1.66
CA ARG A 595 -5.49 6.56 -0.81
C ARG A 595 -4.48 7.63 -1.20
N TYR A 596 -3.22 7.24 -1.40
CA TYR A 596 -2.19 8.14 -1.90
C TYR A 596 -2.55 8.73 -3.26
N ALA A 597 -3.00 7.91 -4.23
CA ALA A 597 -3.43 8.40 -5.54
C ALA A 597 -4.56 9.44 -5.43
N ALA A 598 -5.55 9.20 -4.56
CA ALA A 598 -6.67 10.13 -4.35
C ALA A 598 -6.22 11.46 -3.70
N ILE A 599 -5.32 11.40 -2.72
CA ILE A 599 -4.74 12.61 -2.08
C ILE A 599 -3.91 13.39 -3.10
N LEU A 600 -3.02 12.72 -3.83
CA LEU A 600 -2.20 13.35 -4.87
C LEU A 600 -3.04 14.02 -5.95
N LYS A 601 -4.04 13.32 -6.50
CA LYS A 601 -5.01 13.91 -7.43
C LYS A 601 -5.61 15.20 -6.88
N THR A 602 -6.06 15.17 -5.62
CA THR A 602 -6.68 16.34 -4.96
C THR A 602 -5.71 17.49 -4.82
N MET A 603 -4.47 17.22 -4.38
CA MET A 603 -3.43 18.25 -4.22
C MET A 603 -3.02 18.88 -5.56
N LEU A 604 -2.74 18.06 -6.58
CA LEU A 604 -2.33 18.55 -7.91
C LEU A 604 -3.46 19.33 -8.60
N MET A 605 -4.70 18.83 -8.51
CA MET A 605 -5.88 19.52 -9.06
C MET A 605 -6.16 20.85 -8.35
N THR A 606 -6.05 20.88 -7.01
CA THR A 606 -6.22 22.12 -6.24
C THR A 606 -5.15 23.14 -6.63
N SER A 607 -3.90 22.68 -6.77
CA SER A 607 -2.78 23.55 -7.16
C SER A 607 -2.97 24.15 -8.54
N PHE A 608 -3.50 23.38 -9.50
CA PHE A 608 -3.80 23.90 -10.83
C PHE A 608 -4.89 24.98 -10.80
N TYR A 609 -5.98 24.78 -10.07
CA TYR A 609 -7.14 25.70 -10.09
C TYR A 609 -7.20 26.72 -8.95
N ALA A 610 -6.24 26.74 -8.02
CA ALA A 610 -6.29 27.57 -6.81
C ALA A 610 -6.46 29.07 -7.07
N SER A 611 -5.85 29.60 -8.13
CA SER A 611 -5.93 31.03 -8.47
C SER A 611 -7.23 31.45 -9.14
N ILE A 612 -7.91 30.53 -9.82
CA ILE A 612 -9.16 30.80 -10.53
C ILE A 612 -10.39 30.44 -9.67
N ILE A 613 -10.31 29.39 -8.84
CA ILE A 613 -11.37 28.92 -7.93
C ILE A 613 -10.80 28.81 -6.50
N PRO A 614 -10.72 29.92 -5.74
CA PRO A 614 -10.21 29.89 -4.36
C PRO A 614 -11.04 29.02 -3.41
N LEU A 615 -12.36 28.92 -3.62
CA LEU A 615 -13.23 28.00 -2.88
C LEU A 615 -12.81 26.53 -3.04
N GLY A 616 -12.14 26.17 -4.13
CA GLY A 616 -11.62 24.82 -4.37
C GLY A 616 -10.63 24.40 -3.30
N ILE A 617 -9.83 25.35 -2.77
CA ILE A 617 -8.87 25.09 -1.68
C ILE A 617 -9.63 24.69 -0.40
N LEU A 618 -10.70 25.42 -0.05
CA LEU A 618 -11.52 25.12 1.13
C LEU A 618 -12.21 23.76 1.02
N PHE A 619 -12.78 23.45 -0.16
CA PHE A 619 -13.38 22.13 -0.41
C PHE A 619 -12.36 21.00 -0.22
N SER A 620 -11.14 21.17 -0.72
CA SER A 620 -10.06 20.19 -0.56
C SER A 620 -9.59 20.05 0.90
N ILE A 621 -9.51 21.14 1.68
CA ILE A 621 -9.19 21.08 3.12
C ILE A 621 -10.24 20.26 3.88
N ILE A 622 -11.52 20.54 3.64
CA ILE A 622 -12.63 19.81 4.26
C ILE A 622 -12.59 18.33 3.86
N ALA A 623 -12.38 18.05 2.58
CA ALA A 623 -12.30 16.69 2.04
C ALA A 623 -11.20 15.87 2.73
N LEU A 624 -9.96 16.38 2.77
CA LEU A 624 -8.83 15.66 3.37
C LEU A 624 -8.98 15.52 4.89
N THR A 625 -9.55 16.52 5.57
CA THR A 625 -9.80 16.46 7.02
C THR A 625 -10.81 15.36 7.37
N LEU A 626 -11.91 15.26 6.61
CA LEU A 626 -12.89 14.18 6.78
C LEU A 626 -12.25 12.81 6.49
N LEU A 627 -11.52 12.70 5.38
CA LEU A 627 -10.87 11.46 4.99
C LEU A 627 -9.83 11.00 6.02
N TYR A 628 -9.07 11.90 6.64
CA TYR A 628 -8.10 11.57 7.69
C TYR A 628 -8.75 10.74 8.82
N TRP A 629 -9.87 11.22 9.38
CA TRP A 629 -10.54 10.54 10.48
C TRP A 629 -11.23 9.25 10.05
N VAL A 630 -11.85 9.25 8.87
CA VAL A 630 -12.52 8.06 8.32
C VAL A 630 -11.50 6.96 8.01
N PHE A 631 -10.35 7.31 7.43
CA PHE A 631 -9.28 6.36 7.12
C PHE A 631 -8.70 5.77 8.39
N LYS A 632 -8.49 6.61 9.42
CA LYS A 632 -8.04 6.15 10.73
C LYS A 632 -9.02 5.16 11.36
N TYR A 633 -10.32 5.43 11.27
CA TYR A 633 -11.34 4.50 11.73
C TYR A 633 -11.34 3.18 10.95
N GLN A 634 -11.29 3.24 9.61
CA GLN A 634 -11.25 2.05 8.76
C GLN A 634 -10.03 1.17 9.07
N PHE A 635 -8.83 1.74 9.21
CA PHE A 635 -7.61 1.00 9.52
C PHE A 635 -7.73 0.21 10.80
N LEU A 636 -8.30 0.82 11.85
CA LEU A 636 -8.38 0.22 13.18
C LEU A 636 -9.53 -0.78 13.35
N ARG A 637 -10.57 -0.72 12.49
CA ARG A 637 -11.83 -1.46 12.72
C ARG A 637 -12.32 -2.29 11.54
N ARG A 638 -11.99 -1.94 10.29
CA ARG A 638 -12.57 -2.54 9.07
C ARG A 638 -11.53 -3.07 8.08
N ARG A 639 -10.26 -3.13 8.47
CA ARG A 639 -9.15 -3.49 7.58
C ARG A 639 -8.22 -4.53 8.20
N THR A 640 -7.49 -5.21 7.34
CA THR A 640 -6.43 -6.16 7.68
C THR A 640 -5.18 -5.81 6.87
N PHE A 641 -4.01 -5.87 7.50
CA PHE A 641 -2.72 -5.61 6.85
C PHE A 641 -2.00 -6.93 6.61
N LYS A 642 -1.91 -7.35 5.34
CA LYS A 642 -1.16 -8.55 4.94
C LYS A 642 0.28 -8.23 4.55
N GLN A 643 0.50 -7.00 4.08
CA GLN A 643 1.77 -6.53 3.56
C GLN A 643 2.31 -5.43 4.49
N SER A 644 3.62 -5.47 4.75
CA SER A 644 4.33 -4.44 5.52
C SER A 644 5.01 -3.50 4.52
N LEU A 645 4.30 -2.44 4.13
CA LEU A 645 4.82 -1.48 3.16
C LEU A 645 5.94 -0.63 3.78
N GLY A 646 7.05 -0.49 3.06
CA GLY A 646 8.20 0.30 3.49
C GLY A 646 7.99 1.80 3.36
N PHE A 647 8.90 2.57 3.95
CA PHE A 647 8.85 4.03 3.97
C PHE A 647 9.01 4.68 2.58
N ASN A 648 9.65 3.98 1.64
CA ASN A 648 9.88 4.44 0.26
C ASN A 648 8.59 4.89 -0.43
N LEU A 649 7.45 4.26 -0.13
CA LEU A 649 6.16 4.70 -0.69
C LEU A 649 5.88 6.16 -0.36
N SER A 650 6.02 6.56 0.90
CA SER A 650 5.69 7.91 1.36
C SER A 650 6.67 8.96 0.84
N ILE A 651 7.96 8.60 0.71
CA ILE A 651 8.98 9.47 0.09
C ILE A 651 8.60 9.75 -1.36
N GLU A 652 8.35 8.72 -2.16
CA GLU A 652 7.96 8.88 -3.57
C GLU A 652 6.68 9.71 -3.73
N MET A 653 5.70 9.54 -2.85
CA MET A 653 4.49 10.37 -2.90
C MET A 653 4.78 11.84 -2.56
N THR A 654 5.78 12.11 -1.73
CA THR A 654 6.20 13.48 -1.37
C THR A 654 6.96 14.12 -2.52
N GLU A 655 7.85 13.38 -3.19
CA GLU A 655 8.52 13.85 -4.42
C GLU A 655 7.50 14.20 -5.50
N ILE A 656 6.45 13.38 -5.68
CA ILE A 656 5.39 13.69 -6.64
C ILE A 656 4.54 14.87 -6.20
N LEU A 657 4.29 15.02 -4.90
CA LEU A 657 3.57 16.16 -4.36
C LEU A 657 4.27 17.48 -4.71
N GLU A 658 5.60 17.52 -4.80
CA GLU A 658 6.34 18.74 -5.15
C GLU A 658 6.03 19.29 -6.54
N TYR A 659 5.58 18.46 -7.47
CA TYR A 659 5.11 18.93 -8.78
C TYR A 659 3.92 19.89 -8.64
N MET A 660 3.28 19.99 -7.47
CA MET A 660 2.30 21.03 -7.20
C MET A 660 2.85 22.45 -7.38
N ILE A 661 4.14 22.69 -7.10
CA ILE A 661 4.78 24.00 -7.25
C ILE A 661 4.83 24.42 -8.73
N PRO A 662 5.50 23.69 -9.63
CA PRO A 662 5.52 24.06 -11.05
C PRO A 662 4.12 24.11 -11.66
N ILE A 663 3.21 23.22 -11.23
CA ILE A 663 1.80 23.23 -11.67
C ILE A 663 1.10 24.54 -11.27
N TYR A 664 1.26 24.98 -10.02
CA TYR A 664 0.67 26.22 -9.52
C TYR A 664 1.28 27.46 -10.19
N CYS A 665 2.60 27.49 -10.36
CA CYS A 665 3.28 28.58 -11.07
C CYS A 665 2.79 28.69 -12.53
N PHE A 666 2.74 27.56 -13.24
CA PHE A 666 2.26 27.50 -14.61
C PHE A 666 0.81 27.95 -14.72
N SER A 667 -0.08 27.45 -13.86
CA SER A 667 -1.49 27.81 -13.92
C SER A 667 -1.74 29.27 -13.61
N ASN A 668 -1.03 29.85 -12.64
CA ASN A 668 -1.10 31.29 -12.31
C ASN A 668 -0.72 32.18 -13.50
N PHE A 669 0.37 31.83 -14.18
CA PHE A 669 0.80 32.51 -15.40
C PHE A 669 -0.21 32.34 -16.52
N TRP A 670 -0.64 31.11 -16.79
CA TRP A 670 -1.56 30.81 -17.89
C TRP A 670 -2.89 31.54 -17.73
N PHE A 671 -3.54 31.42 -16.56
CA PHE A 671 -4.80 32.09 -16.33
C PHE A 671 -4.63 33.61 -16.41
N GLN A 672 -3.59 34.21 -15.83
CA GLN A 672 -3.39 35.64 -16.01
C GLN A 672 -3.24 36.03 -17.49
N TYR A 673 -2.44 35.28 -18.25
CA TYR A 673 -2.24 35.53 -19.68
C TYR A 673 -3.56 35.48 -20.45
N THR A 674 -4.37 34.46 -20.22
CA THR A 674 -5.68 34.29 -20.88
C THR A 674 -6.66 35.40 -20.47
N PHE A 675 -6.82 35.66 -19.18
CA PHE A 675 -7.79 36.65 -18.68
C PHE A 675 -7.42 38.10 -19.05
N THR A 676 -6.12 38.42 -19.21
CA THR A 676 -5.65 39.74 -19.65
C THR A 676 -5.47 39.87 -21.17
N LYS A 677 -5.79 38.82 -21.94
CA LYS A 677 -5.54 38.72 -23.39
C LYS A 677 -4.09 39.10 -23.76
N GLY A 678 -3.14 38.70 -22.90
CA GLY A 678 -1.70 38.91 -23.06
C GLY A 678 -1.18 40.35 -22.87
N LYS A 679 -2.02 41.32 -22.48
CA LYS A 679 -1.62 42.73 -22.40
C LYS A 679 -0.88 43.09 -21.11
N ASP A 680 -1.27 42.49 -19.97
CA ASP A 680 -0.80 42.87 -18.63
C ASP A 680 -0.35 41.64 -17.82
N VAL A 681 0.65 40.92 -18.32
CA VAL A 681 1.24 39.79 -17.59
C VAL A 681 2.22 40.30 -16.52
N SER A 682 2.02 39.89 -15.27
CA SER A 682 2.86 40.32 -14.16
C SER A 682 4.26 39.68 -14.23
N SER A 683 5.30 40.46 -13.96
CA SER A 683 6.67 39.93 -13.83
C SER A 683 6.78 38.88 -12.72
N PHE A 684 5.96 38.99 -11.66
CA PHE A 684 5.93 38.00 -10.57
C PHE A 684 5.49 36.62 -11.05
N ALA A 685 4.55 36.53 -11.99
CA ALA A 685 4.09 35.26 -12.55
C ALA A 685 5.21 34.58 -13.37
N ILE A 686 5.96 35.35 -14.15
CA ILE A 686 7.11 34.85 -14.93
C ILE A 686 8.22 34.34 -14.00
N ILE A 687 8.56 35.10 -12.96
CA ILE A 687 9.53 34.69 -11.94
C ILE A 687 9.08 33.39 -11.26
N GLY A 688 7.79 33.28 -10.93
CA GLY A 688 7.20 32.06 -10.36
C GLY A 688 7.40 30.84 -11.26
N VAL A 689 7.18 30.96 -12.57
CA VAL A 689 7.41 29.86 -13.53
C VAL A 689 8.87 29.43 -13.56
N VAL A 690 9.82 30.37 -13.57
CA VAL A 690 11.26 30.06 -13.52
C VAL A 690 11.60 29.29 -12.24
N ILE A 691 11.13 29.77 -11.09
CA ILE A 691 11.33 29.08 -9.79
C ILE A 691 10.71 27.68 -9.83
N GLY A 692 9.50 27.54 -10.39
CA GLY A 692 8.82 26.26 -10.51
C GLY A 692 9.60 25.25 -11.35
N ILE A 693 10.17 25.66 -12.49
CA ILE A 693 11.01 24.81 -13.33
C ILE A 693 12.27 24.39 -12.60
N VAL A 694 12.94 25.34 -11.91
CA VAL A 694 14.13 25.04 -11.12
C VAL A 694 13.80 24.02 -10.02
N ASN A 695 12.71 24.22 -9.28
CA ASN A 695 12.28 23.28 -8.24
C ASN A 695 11.96 21.89 -8.79
N ALA A 696 11.36 21.79 -9.97
CA ALA A 696 11.01 20.51 -10.60
C ALA A 696 12.23 19.63 -10.98
N VAL A 697 13.39 20.25 -11.18
CA VAL A 697 14.63 19.56 -11.59
C VAL A 697 15.53 19.23 -10.38
N LEU A 698 15.34 19.91 -9.25
CA LEU A 698 16.20 19.73 -8.08
C LEU A 698 15.93 18.40 -7.36
N PRO A 699 16.97 17.62 -7.02
CA PRO A 699 16.86 16.43 -6.18
C PRO A 699 16.66 16.86 -4.72
N CYS A 700 15.44 17.26 -4.41
CA CYS A 700 15.12 17.94 -3.16
C CYS A 700 15.24 17.02 -1.93
N TYR A 701 15.09 15.70 -2.08
CA TYR A 701 15.33 14.74 -0.99
C TYR A 701 16.82 14.66 -0.62
N GLU A 702 17.69 14.46 -1.59
CA GLU A 702 19.14 14.39 -1.42
C GLU A 702 19.69 15.72 -0.90
N LEU A 703 19.17 16.84 -1.41
CA LEU A 703 19.49 18.18 -0.92
C LEU A 703 19.09 18.33 0.55
N ASN A 704 17.92 17.85 0.95
CA ASN A 704 17.48 17.88 2.35
C ASN A 704 18.37 17.01 3.26
N GLN A 705 18.81 15.85 2.78
CA GLN A 705 19.76 15.00 3.50
C GLN A 705 21.12 15.66 3.68
N ALA A 706 21.63 16.35 2.66
CA ALA A 706 22.90 17.03 2.71
C ALA A 706 22.88 18.25 3.65
N LEU A 707 21.77 18.98 3.69
CA LEU A 707 21.62 20.20 4.50
C LEU A 707 21.29 19.92 5.97
N PHE A 708 20.54 18.85 6.26
CA PHE A 708 20.05 18.57 7.61
C PHE A 708 20.39 17.13 8.01
N ILE A 709 21.41 17.00 8.86
CA ILE A 709 21.84 15.73 9.44
C ILE A 709 20.95 15.41 10.64
N ILE A 710 20.42 14.19 10.68
CA ILE A 710 19.66 13.66 11.81
C ILE A 710 20.52 12.55 12.42
N GLU A 711 20.87 12.68 13.69
CA GLU A 711 21.59 11.63 14.42
C GLU A 711 20.64 10.46 14.70
N ASP A 712 21.10 9.25 14.37
CA ASP A 712 20.41 8.00 14.63
C ASP A 712 20.49 7.60 16.10
N TYR A 713 19.48 6.87 16.57
CA TYR A 713 19.51 6.33 17.92
C TYR A 713 20.55 5.24 18.05
N GLU A 714 21.05 5.08 19.27
CA GLU A 714 21.96 3.99 19.59
C GLU A 714 21.23 2.64 19.47
N GLN A 715 21.71 1.77 18.57
CA GLN A 715 21.10 0.46 18.32
C GLN A 715 21.04 -0.41 19.58
N VAL A 716 19.92 -1.12 19.73
CA VAL A 716 19.69 -2.04 20.84
C VAL A 716 20.29 -3.40 20.48
N THR A 717 21.39 -3.78 21.13
CA THR A 717 22.04 -5.09 20.88
C THR A 717 21.24 -6.26 21.48
N ILE A 718 20.21 -6.72 20.76
CA ILE A 718 19.48 -7.95 21.08
C ILE A 718 19.69 -8.97 19.95
N PRO A 719 20.04 -10.22 20.27
CA PRO A 719 20.23 -11.25 19.25
C PRO A 719 18.90 -11.65 18.57
N TYR A 720 18.91 -11.84 17.25
CA TYR A 720 17.73 -12.23 16.44
C TYR A 720 16.95 -13.42 17.05
N LYS A 721 17.66 -14.47 17.43
CA LYS A 721 17.10 -15.68 18.08
C LYS A 721 16.21 -15.40 19.31
N LYS A 722 16.38 -14.27 20.00
CA LYS A 722 15.50 -13.88 21.12
C LYS A 722 14.21 -13.20 20.67
N ILE A 723 14.27 -12.43 19.59
CA ILE A 723 13.12 -11.72 19.04
C ILE A 723 12.31 -12.58 18.07
N GLU A 724 12.91 -13.62 17.49
CA GLU A 724 12.29 -14.55 16.53
C GLU A 724 10.87 -15.00 16.92
N LYS A 725 10.66 -15.34 18.20
CA LYS A 725 9.35 -15.78 18.72
C LYS A 725 8.29 -14.68 18.79
N ARG A 726 8.72 -13.43 18.87
CA ARG A 726 7.89 -12.21 18.87
C ARG A 726 7.59 -11.72 17.46
N LEU A 727 8.40 -12.11 16.48
CA LEU A 727 8.21 -11.68 15.10
C LEU A 727 6.98 -12.34 14.47
N ASP A 728 6.15 -11.49 13.89
CA ASP A 728 4.94 -11.80 13.16
C ASP A 728 5.20 -12.55 11.84
N SER A 729 6.38 -12.35 11.27
CA SER A 729 6.86 -12.96 10.03
C SER A 729 8.37 -13.04 10.02
N ASP A 730 8.90 -13.93 9.20
CA ASP A 730 10.33 -13.99 8.84
C ASP A 730 10.47 -14.53 7.42
N TYR A 731 11.67 -14.42 6.84
CA TYR A 731 11.93 -14.82 5.47
C TYR A 731 11.61 -16.31 5.21
N CYS A 732 11.86 -17.20 6.17
CA CYS A 732 11.60 -18.63 6.03
C CYS A 732 10.09 -18.96 6.06
N ARG A 733 9.32 -18.37 6.99
CA ARG A 733 7.87 -18.56 7.13
C ARG A 733 7.08 -17.89 6.00
N ASN A 734 7.66 -16.90 5.33
CA ASN A 734 7.03 -16.20 4.21
C ASN A 734 7.41 -16.75 2.84
N ASN A 735 8.50 -17.52 2.73
CA ASN A 735 8.91 -18.17 1.50
C ASN A 735 7.95 -19.33 1.14
N PRO A 736 7.17 -19.25 0.05
CA PRO A 736 6.21 -20.28 -0.32
C PRO A 736 6.83 -21.68 -0.46
N ALA A 737 8.10 -21.76 -0.86
CA ALA A 737 8.81 -23.01 -1.07
C ALA A 737 9.14 -23.77 0.23
N THR A 738 9.29 -23.07 1.35
CA THR A 738 9.76 -23.66 2.62
C THR A 738 8.87 -23.34 3.83
N GLN A 739 7.75 -22.66 3.58
CA GLN A 739 6.85 -22.12 4.59
C GLN A 739 6.30 -23.18 5.54
N ASP A 740 5.88 -24.35 5.03
CA ASP A 740 5.26 -25.37 5.87
C ASP A 740 6.26 -25.99 6.85
N GLN A 741 7.46 -26.33 6.37
CA GLN A 741 8.54 -26.82 7.24
C GLN A 741 8.98 -25.75 8.24
N ALA A 742 9.06 -24.48 7.82
CA ALA A 742 9.40 -23.37 8.70
C ALA A 742 8.35 -23.16 9.81
N LYS A 743 7.06 -23.23 9.48
CA LYS A 743 5.96 -23.18 10.46
C LYS A 743 6.03 -24.34 11.45
N GLN A 744 6.30 -25.57 10.99
CA GLN A 744 6.45 -26.74 11.86
C GLN A 744 7.65 -26.58 12.82
N LYS A 745 8.81 -26.16 12.31
CA LYS A 745 10.00 -25.87 13.13
C LYS A 745 9.71 -24.79 14.18
N PHE A 746 8.97 -23.76 13.81
CA PHE A 746 8.55 -22.69 14.72
C PHE A 746 7.62 -23.21 15.83
N ILE A 747 6.61 -24.02 15.49
CA ILE A 747 5.72 -24.66 16.46
C ILE A 747 6.52 -25.54 17.44
N GLN A 748 7.45 -26.35 16.93
CA GLN A 748 8.33 -27.18 17.75
C GLN A 748 9.21 -26.34 18.69
N SER A 749 9.80 -25.25 18.20
CA SER A 749 10.65 -24.37 19.02
C SER A 749 9.90 -23.68 20.16
N MET A 750 8.57 -23.52 20.03
CA MET A 750 7.71 -23.04 21.10
C MET A 750 7.43 -24.10 22.17
N ARG A 751 7.33 -25.39 21.79
CA ARG A 751 7.07 -26.50 22.73
C ARG A 751 8.25 -26.81 23.65
N VAL A 752 9.49 -26.63 23.17
CA VAL A 752 10.73 -27.02 23.87
C VAL A 752 11.07 -26.14 25.10
N ASN A 753 10.34 -25.05 25.33
CA ASN A 753 10.54 -24.17 26.49
C ASN A 753 9.55 -24.42 27.65
N LYS A 754 8.82 -25.55 27.65
CA LYS A 754 8.06 -26.03 28.82
C LYS A 754 8.96 -26.72 29.83
#